data_AF-A0A1S9AYX0-F1
#
_entry.id   AF-A0A1S9AYX0-F1
#
_cell.length_a   1.000
_cell.length_b   1.000
_cell.length_c   1.000
_cell.angle_alpha   90.00
_cell.angle_beta   90.00
_cell.angle_gamma   90.00
#
_symmetry.space_group_name_H-M   'P 1'
#
loop_
_entity.id
_entity.type
_entity.pdbx_description
1 polymer ?
#
loop_
_entity_poly.entity_id
_entity_poly.type
_entity_poly.pdbx_seq_one_letter_code
_entity_poly.pdbx_strand_id
1 'polypeptide(L)'
;MVVVRVGDGATTPALSNNAAAVYLDEYTPAGALVQTIMLPTTATSTQRLFSLAGTANSEGMLSLSTDGRYLTLAGYEAPVGTTNVATTTSARIIARIDANGNVDTSTGLTDAYLGSNIRGAVTDDGTRFWLAGNSSTGSSAGTRYAALGATNSVQISATPANVRSVGIFGGQLYNSSAAASYIGVNAVGTGLPTTTGQTSTLVVPDNTGSSPSPYGFVLLDLDATVAGPDVAYVADDRTTAGGGIYKYSLVGGTWTLNGTISATTGLRGLTARATGSSVTLFATSNSTLYSVTDNTGYNVAPAAAATLTTLKAAATNTVYRGVAFAPTAGATSTAPTIASFTPGSGPAGTVVTISGANFTGATAVSFNGTAATSFTVNSASSITATVPAGATSGTITVTTPGGTATSLVSFTVTAPNPVPTISGLSPNTAVAGSAGFTLTVTGSSFLPSAVINFNGTALTTTFVSAGELTAAVPASALATAGTYNVTVTNPAPGGGTSTALPFTVTSATPAPTIASFTPASGPVGTVVTITGTDFTGATAVSFNGTAASSFTINSATSITATVPTGATTGAIAITTPGGTATSTTNFTVTVPNPLPVISSLSPNTAVAGSPAFTLTVTGTGFVNGSAVNFSGAALTTTFVSATQLTAAVPASAITTAGTYNVTVTNPAPGGGTSAAATFTVTTPAPTVTSFTPASGPVGTVVTITGTNLTGATGVSFNGMAATSFTVNSATSITATVPTGATSGTIAVTTPGGTATSATSFTVTVPNPAPTISSLSPSTTVAGSPAFTLTVTGTGFVTGSVVNFNGTVLTTTFVSATQLTAAVPATAVATAGTYNVTVTNPAPGGGTSAAATFTVTAPTPAPTIASFTPVSGPVGTVVTITGTNLTGATAVTFNGTAATAFSVVSATSITATVPAGATTGTIAVTTPGGTATSTTSFTVTVPTPAPTVTSFTPASGPVGTVVTITGANLTGATAVSFNGTAATSFTVNSATSITATVPAGATSGTIAVTTPGGTATSTTSFTVTTPTPAPTITAISPSSGAVGSVVTITGTNLTGATAVAFNGVNAPTFTVVSATQLTVTVPAGASSGTISVTTPGGTATSANVFTVTTPTANAAARALDGLTVYPNPVENVLNVRLAGAVPAAEVLVTDMLGRVVLNGRLAADGTLDTSRLPSGNYLVTFTTKLGKTTRKVSKQ
;
A
#
# COMPACT_ATOMS: atom_id res chain seq x y z
N MET A 1 2.38 5.78 -6.82
CA MET A 1 2.47 5.39 -5.41
C MET A 1 2.15 6.60 -4.59
N VAL A 2 1.11 6.55 -3.77
CA VAL A 2 0.72 7.70 -2.94
C VAL A 2 1.30 7.50 -1.54
N VAL A 3 1.93 8.54 -1.00
CA VAL A 3 2.56 8.56 0.31
C VAL A 3 1.93 9.67 1.15
N VAL A 4 1.59 9.34 2.40
CA VAL A 4 1.17 10.34 3.38
C VAL A 4 2.38 11.13 3.83
N ARG A 5 2.41 12.43 3.53
CA ARG A 5 3.34 13.40 4.10
C ARG A 5 2.63 14.23 5.16
N VAL A 6 3.23 14.32 6.34
CA VAL A 6 2.77 15.20 7.43
C VAL A 6 3.75 16.37 7.54
N GLY A 7 3.22 17.58 7.66
CA GLY A 7 3.99 18.83 7.60
C GLY A 7 4.01 19.44 6.19
N ASP A 8 3.95 20.77 6.14
CA ASP A 8 4.00 21.60 4.93
C ASP A 8 5.43 21.85 4.41
N GLY A 9 6.44 21.73 5.29
CA GLY A 9 7.84 21.99 5.01
C GLY A 9 8.32 23.38 5.44
N ALA A 10 7.48 24.16 6.12
CA ALA A 10 7.88 25.44 6.71
C ALA A 10 8.94 25.21 7.80
N THR A 11 9.96 26.08 7.85
CA THR A 11 11.06 25.95 8.83
C THR A 11 10.63 26.33 10.25
N THR A 12 9.57 27.12 10.41
CA THR A 12 9.04 27.59 11.70
C THR A 12 7.50 27.62 11.68
N PRO A 13 6.80 27.05 12.68
CA PRO A 13 7.34 26.23 13.79
C PRO A 13 7.90 24.89 13.30
N ALA A 14 8.82 24.30 14.07
CA ALA A 14 9.29 22.95 13.80
C ALA A 14 8.18 21.91 14.06
N LEU A 15 8.22 20.80 13.32
CA LEU A 15 7.21 19.74 13.42
C LEU A 15 7.21 19.11 14.83
N SER A 16 6.03 18.94 15.43
CA SER A 16 5.86 18.53 16.83
C SER A 16 4.66 17.60 17.02
N ASN A 17 4.31 17.25 18.27
CA ASN A 17 3.13 16.41 18.58
C ASN A 17 1.78 17.14 18.37
N ASN A 18 1.80 18.41 17.97
CA ASN A 18 0.60 19.15 17.61
C ASN A 18 0.03 18.65 16.28
N ALA A 19 -1.26 18.94 16.06
CA ALA A 19 -1.91 18.74 14.77
C ALA A 19 -1.16 19.48 13.66
N ALA A 20 -0.75 18.75 12.63
CA ALA A 20 -0.07 19.26 11.45
C ALA A 20 -0.93 19.04 10.20
N ALA A 21 -0.70 19.87 9.17
CA ALA A 21 -1.30 19.67 7.85
C ALA A 21 -0.84 18.34 7.23
N VAL A 22 -1.73 17.69 6.49
CA VAL A 22 -1.51 16.36 5.90
C VAL A 22 -1.69 16.44 4.39
N TYR A 23 -0.77 15.80 3.68
CA TYR A 23 -0.70 15.77 2.23
C TYR A 23 -0.58 14.32 1.75
N LEU A 24 -1.13 14.06 0.56
CA LEU A 24 -0.92 12.85 -0.20
C LEU A 24 -0.03 13.21 -1.41
N ASP A 25 1.24 12.87 -1.33
CA ASP A 25 2.19 13.03 -2.44
C ASP A 25 2.17 11.77 -3.31
N GLU A 26 1.88 11.91 -4.59
CA GLU A 26 1.98 10.81 -5.54
C GLU A 26 3.35 10.80 -6.24
N TYR A 27 4.04 9.67 -6.20
CA TYR A 27 5.29 9.42 -6.91
C TYR A 27 5.14 8.32 -7.97
N THR A 28 5.84 8.47 -9.10
CA THR A 28 6.08 7.37 -10.05
C THR A 28 6.90 6.25 -9.38
N PRO A 29 6.93 5.02 -9.93
CA PRO A 29 7.80 3.95 -9.43
C PRO A 29 9.30 4.31 -9.40
N ALA A 30 9.72 5.37 -10.10
CA ALA A 30 11.09 5.89 -10.13
C ALA A 30 11.31 7.11 -9.20
N GLY A 31 10.36 7.45 -8.32
CA GLY A 31 10.52 8.52 -7.31
C GLY A 31 10.29 9.96 -7.82
N ALA A 32 9.84 10.15 -9.07
CA ALA A 32 9.43 11.47 -9.56
C ALA A 32 8.04 11.83 -9.02
N LEU A 33 7.85 13.07 -8.54
CA LEU A 33 6.56 13.56 -8.05
C LEU A 33 5.61 13.75 -9.24
N VAL A 34 4.37 13.29 -9.09
CA VAL A 34 3.27 13.44 -10.05
C VAL A 34 2.34 14.57 -9.62
N GLN A 35 1.86 14.50 -8.38
CA GLN A 35 0.93 15.48 -7.79
C GLN A 35 0.98 15.46 -6.25
N THR A 36 0.42 16.49 -5.63
CA THR A 36 0.25 16.59 -4.17
C THR A 36 -1.18 17.05 -3.88
N ILE A 37 -1.93 16.27 -3.10
CA ILE A 37 -3.28 16.62 -2.62
C ILE A 37 -3.15 17.02 -1.15
N MET A 38 -3.71 18.18 -0.75
CA MET A 38 -3.79 18.59 0.65
C MET A 38 -5.14 18.18 1.25
N LEU A 39 -5.14 17.63 2.47
CA LEU A 39 -6.38 17.29 3.18
C LEU A 39 -6.96 18.52 3.92
N PRO A 40 -8.28 18.59 4.21
CA PRO A 40 -8.93 19.84 4.61
C PRO A 40 -8.47 20.39 5.96
N THR A 41 -7.79 21.55 5.93
CA THR A 41 -7.36 22.28 7.14
C THR A 41 -8.41 23.29 7.64
N THR A 42 -9.50 23.47 6.90
CA THR A 42 -10.68 24.28 7.24
C THR A 42 -11.96 23.46 7.08
N ALA A 43 -12.95 23.68 7.94
CA ALA A 43 -14.26 23.04 7.84
C ALA A 43 -15.18 23.81 6.88
N THR A 44 -16.03 23.09 6.16
CA THR A 44 -17.08 23.63 5.29
C THR A 44 -18.41 22.91 5.56
N SER A 45 -19.46 23.23 4.81
CA SER A 45 -20.72 22.46 4.83
C SER A 45 -20.60 21.05 4.24
N THR A 46 -19.47 20.71 3.59
CA THR A 46 -19.27 19.43 2.88
C THR A 46 -17.99 18.69 3.30
N GLN A 47 -17.08 19.33 4.04
CA GLN A 47 -15.80 18.75 4.48
C GLN A 47 -15.53 19.09 5.95
N ARG A 48 -15.08 18.09 6.71
CA ARG A 48 -14.61 18.21 8.10
C ARG A 48 -13.08 18.30 8.13
N LEU A 49 -12.54 18.83 9.22
CA LEU A 49 -11.10 19.01 9.42
C LEU A 49 -10.35 17.67 9.38
N PHE A 50 -9.14 17.69 8.83
CA PHE A 50 -8.22 16.56 8.87
C PHE A 50 -6.80 17.00 9.27
N SER A 51 -6.28 16.40 10.34
CA SER A 51 -4.88 16.55 10.76
C SER A 51 -4.31 15.25 11.34
N LEU A 52 -2.98 15.19 11.47
CA LEU A 52 -2.23 14.14 12.17
C LEU A 52 -1.25 14.79 13.16
N ALA A 53 -0.83 14.06 14.20
CA ALA A 53 0.21 14.57 15.09
C ALA A 53 1.58 14.53 14.38
N GLY A 54 2.21 15.68 14.18
CA GLY A 54 3.38 15.84 13.30
C GLY A 54 4.51 14.84 13.55
N THR A 55 4.95 14.71 14.81
CA THR A 55 6.01 13.77 15.21
C THR A 55 5.51 12.37 15.60
N ALA A 56 4.20 12.09 15.60
CA ALA A 56 3.68 10.77 15.97
C ALA A 56 3.91 9.76 14.84
N ASN A 57 4.88 8.87 15.03
CA ASN A 57 5.32 7.92 14.01
C ASN A 57 4.33 6.74 13.79
N SER A 58 3.42 6.48 14.73
CA SER A 58 2.50 5.34 14.68
C SER A 58 1.22 5.56 13.86
N GLU A 59 1.05 6.72 13.23
CA GLU A 59 -0.22 7.19 12.67
C GLU A 59 -0.19 7.35 11.15
N GLY A 60 -1.35 7.56 10.54
CA GLY A 60 -1.46 7.84 9.10
C GLY A 60 -1.09 6.66 8.21
N MET A 61 -1.42 5.43 8.60
CA MET A 61 -1.38 4.27 7.69
C MET A 61 -2.45 4.46 6.61
N LEU A 62 -2.04 4.29 5.35
CA LEU A 62 -2.80 4.57 4.14
C LEU A 62 -3.15 3.25 3.45
N SER A 63 -4.43 3.05 3.14
CA SER A 63 -4.90 1.86 2.43
C SER A 63 -5.58 2.23 1.12
N LEU A 64 -5.32 1.48 0.06
CA LEU A 64 -6.16 1.45 -1.14
C LEU A 64 -7.34 0.48 -0.89
N SER A 65 -8.52 0.83 -1.39
CA SER A 65 -9.72 -0.02 -1.34
C SER A 65 -9.53 -1.31 -2.15
N THR A 66 -10.25 -2.38 -1.79
CA THR A 66 -10.13 -3.66 -2.50
C THR A 66 -10.59 -3.59 -3.96
N ASP A 67 -11.47 -2.65 -4.28
CA ASP A 67 -11.89 -2.34 -5.66
C ASP A 67 -10.99 -1.33 -6.40
N GLY A 68 -9.92 -0.83 -5.76
CA GLY A 68 -8.97 0.10 -6.37
C GLY A 68 -9.47 1.53 -6.61
N ARG A 69 -10.69 1.89 -6.17
CA ARG A 69 -11.30 3.21 -6.41
C ARG A 69 -10.92 4.31 -5.42
N TYR A 70 -10.57 3.96 -4.18
CA TYR A 70 -10.42 4.92 -3.09
C TYR A 70 -9.19 4.68 -2.22
N LEU A 71 -8.45 5.74 -1.92
CA LEU A 71 -7.57 5.75 -0.76
C LEU A 71 -8.37 6.05 0.52
N THR A 72 -7.93 5.45 1.62
CA THR A 72 -8.46 5.70 2.97
C THR A 72 -7.34 6.02 3.94
N LEU A 73 -7.54 7.08 4.72
CA LEU A 73 -6.61 7.56 5.74
C LEU A 73 -7.39 7.96 7.00
N ALA A 74 -6.87 7.61 8.18
CA ALA A 74 -7.45 7.98 9.47
C ALA A 74 -6.61 9.05 10.18
N GLY A 75 -7.26 9.96 10.90
CA GLY A 75 -6.61 11.06 11.62
C GLY A 75 -7.55 11.76 12.62
N TYR A 76 -7.32 13.06 12.85
CA TYR A 76 -8.07 13.86 13.83
C TYR A 76 -8.89 14.97 13.17
N GLU A 77 -10.15 15.13 13.61
CA GLU A 77 -10.94 16.34 13.36
C GLU A 77 -10.48 17.44 14.33
N ALA A 78 -9.35 18.06 14.01
CA ALA A 78 -8.75 19.10 14.82
C ALA A 78 -8.02 20.14 13.93
N PRO A 79 -8.11 21.45 14.25
CA PRO A 79 -7.36 22.48 13.53
C PRO A 79 -5.84 22.25 13.63
N VAL A 80 -5.11 22.60 12.57
CA VAL A 80 -3.65 22.65 12.58
C VAL A 80 -3.18 23.57 13.72
N GLY A 81 -2.16 23.13 14.46
CA GLY A 81 -1.67 23.77 15.68
C GLY A 81 -2.22 23.18 16.98
N THR A 82 -3.31 22.41 16.98
CA THR A 82 -3.91 21.80 18.18
C THR A 82 -2.89 20.97 18.97
N THR A 83 -2.62 21.35 20.23
CA THR A 83 -1.57 20.76 21.07
C THR A 83 -1.82 19.29 21.38
N ASN A 84 -0.78 18.45 21.22
CA ASN A 84 -0.79 17.01 21.54
C ASN A 84 -2.04 16.25 21.03
N VAL A 85 -2.42 16.49 19.76
CA VAL A 85 -3.73 16.11 19.20
C VAL A 85 -4.12 14.63 19.41
N ALA A 86 -3.15 13.72 19.40
CA ALA A 86 -3.39 12.29 19.67
C ALA A 86 -4.04 12.00 21.05
N THR A 87 -3.76 12.85 22.04
CA THR A 87 -4.29 12.73 23.42
C THR A 87 -5.61 13.47 23.64
N THR A 88 -6.15 14.16 22.63
CA THR A 88 -7.40 14.93 22.79
C THR A 88 -8.65 14.07 22.60
N THR A 89 -9.77 14.61 23.06
CA THR A 89 -11.14 14.11 22.82
C THR A 89 -11.73 14.54 21.48
N SER A 90 -10.95 15.17 20.58
CA SER A 90 -11.37 15.48 19.21
C SER A 90 -11.88 14.24 18.48
N ALA A 91 -12.92 14.35 17.65
CA ALA A 91 -13.40 13.21 16.88
C ALA A 91 -12.29 12.63 15.98
N ARG A 92 -12.29 11.31 15.78
CA ARG A 92 -11.35 10.66 14.86
C ARG A 92 -11.97 10.64 13.47
N ILE A 93 -11.29 11.22 12.50
CA ILE A 93 -11.79 11.46 11.14
C ILE A 93 -11.25 10.39 10.18
N ILE A 94 -12.05 10.03 9.18
CA ILE A 94 -11.63 9.18 8.06
C ILE A 94 -11.75 10.02 6.79
N ALA A 95 -10.65 10.19 6.09
CA ALA A 95 -10.63 10.73 4.73
C ALA A 95 -10.73 9.58 3.73
N ARG A 96 -11.65 9.72 2.78
CA ARG A 96 -11.76 8.92 1.56
C ARG A 96 -11.37 9.79 0.38
N ILE A 97 -10.45 9.32 -0.47
CA ILE A 97 -9.92 10.10 -1.61
C ILE A 97 -10.05 9.27 -2.89
N ASP A 98 -10.69 9.83 -3.92
CA ASP A 98 -10.91 9.13 -5.21
C ASP A 98 -9.74 9.30 -6.21
N ALA A 99 -9.86 8.65 -7.37
CA ALA A 99 -8.89 8.72 -8.47
C ALA A 99 -8.75 10.10 -9.14
N ASN A 100 -9.66 11.05 -8.86
CA ASN A 100 -9.59 12.44 -9.32
C ASN A 100 -8.98 13.37 -8.25
N GLY A 101 -8.66 12.83 -7.06
CA GLY A 101 -8.20 13.60 -5.91
C GLY A 101 -9.32 14.26 -5.10
N ASN A 102 -10.60 13.93 -5.34
CA ASN A 102 -11.71 14.44 -4.53
C ASN A 102 -11.61 13.87 -3.11
N VAL A 103 -11.60 14.75 -2.10
CA VAL A 103 -11.51 14.36 -0.68
C VAL A 103 -12.88 14.47 0.00
N ASP A 104 -13.30 13.35 0.59
CA ASP A 104 -14.49 13.21 1.43
C ASP A 104 -14.06 12.95 2.88
N THR A 105 -14.35 13.90 3.77
CA THR A 105 -14.16 13.81 5.22
C THR A 105 -15.50 13.87 5.95
N SER A 106 -16.57 13.28 5.41
CA SER A 106 -17.87 13.21 6.10
C SER A 106 -17.83 12.39 7.40
N THR A 107 -17.04 11.31 7.41
CA THR A 107 -17.04 10.29 8.47
C THR A 107 -16.10 10.70 9.62
N GLY A 108 -16.67 11.02 10.77
CA GLY A 108 -15.93 11.56 11.91
C GLY A 108 -16.55 11.17 13.24
N LEU A 109 -15.79 10.37 14.00
CA LEU A 109 -16.25 9.45 15.01
C LEU A 109 -15.99 9.97 16.43
N THR A 110 -17.05 10.04 17.24
CA THR A 110 -17.03 10.53 18.63
C THR A 110 -16.84 9.43 19.68
N ASP A 111 -16.37 8.24 19.28
CA ASP A 111 -16.23 7.07 20.16
C ASP A 111 -15.00 6.18 19.88
N ALA A 112 -14.52 6.15 18.64
CA ALA A 112 -13.29 5.44 18.26
C ALA A 112 -12.06 6.10 18.90
N TYR A 113 -11.29 5.34 19.69
CA TYR A 113 -9.95 5.70 20.15
C TYR A 113 -9.79 7.11 20.78
N LEU A 114 -10.83 7.70 21.37
CA LEU A 114 -10.73 9.03 21.99
C LEU A 114 -9.65 9.04 23.10
N GLY A 115 -8.90 10.13 23.19
CA GLY A 115 -7.75 10.25 24.09
C GLY A 115 -6.50 9.44 23.69
N SER A 116 -6.52 8.68 22.59
CA SER A 116 -5.36 7.92 22.09
C SER A 116 -5.24 7.88 20.56
N ASN A 117 -4.16 7.28 20.05
CA ASN A 117 -3.87 7.28 18.61
C ASN A 117 -4.93 6.52 17.80
N ILE A 118 -5.46 7.13 16.75
CA ILE A 118 -5.97 6.37 15.59
C ILE A 118 -4.81 6.19 14.60
N ARG A 119 -4.68 5.01 14.01
CA ARG A 119 -3.50 4.63 13.22
C ARG A 119 -3.75 4.47 11.73
N GLY A 120 -4.90 3.93 11.35
CA GLY A 120 -5.26 3.71 9.96
C GLY A 120 -6.71 3.28 9.78
N ALA A 121 -7.18 3.37 8.54
CA ALA A 121 -8.44 2.81 8.09
C ALA A 121 -8.20 1.95 6.84
N VAL A 122 -9.06 0.97 6.62
CA VAL A 122 -9.17 0.22 5.36
C VAL A 122 -10.65 0.12 4.97
N THR A 123 -10.92 0.01 3.67
CA THR A 123 -12.26 -0.15 3.10
C THR A 123 -12.24 -1.20 2.00
N ASP A 124 -13.36 -1.88 1.77
CA ASP A 124 -13.53 -2.71 0.58
C ASP A 124 -13.94 -1.86 -0.64
N ASP A 125 -14.88 -0.94 -0.45
CA ASP A 125 -15.64 -0.27 -1.51
C ASP A 125 -15.78 1.27 -1.36
N GLY A 126 -15.21 1.85 -0.30
CA GLY A 126 -15.38 3.26 0.07
C GLY A 126 -16.68 3.61 0.79
N THR A 127 -17.52 2.65 1.17
CA THR A 127 -18.75 2.87 1.98
C THR A 127 -18.62 2.31 3.40
N ARG A 128 -17.69 1.36 3.62
CA ARG A 128 -17.45 0.66 4.88
C ARG A 128 -16.00 0.78 5.33
N PHE A 129 -15.75 1.10 6.60
CA PHE A 129 -14.40 1.34 7.12
C PHE A 129 -14.09 0.48 8.35
N TRP A 130 -12.95 -0.19 8.34
CA TRP A 130 -12.38 -0.87 9.51
C TRP A 130 -11.13 -0.13 9.97
N LEU A 131 -10.93 -0.05 11.29
CA LEU A 131 -10.09 0.97 11.91
C LEU A 131 -9.06 0.37 12.87
N ALA A 132 -7.79 0.78 12.76
CA ALA A 132 -6.71 0.48 13.69
C ALA A 132 -6.49 1.64 14.68
N GLY A 133 -6.23 1.32 15.95
CA GLY A 133 -5.98 2.33 16.98
C GLY A 133 -5.35 1.80 18.27
N ASN A 134 -4.92 2.72 19.11
CA ASN A 134 -4.07 2.48 20.29
C ASN A 134 -4.80 2.66 21.63
N SER A 135 -6.04 2.17 21.75
CA SER A 135 -6.70 2.13 23.07
C SER A 135 -6.50 0.78 23.75
N SER A 136 -6.23 0.84 25.05
CA SER A 136 -6.24 -0.27 26.01
C SER A 136 -7.42 -0.16 27.00
N THR A 137 -8.29 0.83 26.83
CA THR A 137 -9.35 1.19 27.78
C THR A 137 -10.76 0.95 27.20
N GLY A 138 -11.42 -0.08 27.74
CA GLY A 138 -12.85 -0.33 27.55
C GLY A 138 -13.34 -0.42 26.10
N SER A 139 -14.53 0.12 25.85
CA SER A 139 -15.26 -0.02 24.58
C SER A 139 -14.57 0.64 23.37
N SER A 140 -13.56 1.49 23.58
CA SER A 140 -12.82 2.18 22.52
C SER A 140 -11.56 1.42 22.07
N ALA A 141 -11.24 0.26 22.66
CA ALA A 141 -10.10 -0.60 22.30
C ALA A 141 -10.36 -1.49 21.08
N GLY A 142 -9.31 -2.20 20.63
CA GLY A 142 -9.43 -3.28 19.65
C GLY A 142 -9.52 -2.83 18.19
N THR A 143 -10.31 -3.54 17.38
CA THR A 143 -10.63 -3.18 15.98
C THR A 143 -12.08 -2.71 15.91
N ARG A 144 -12.33 -1.61 15.19
CA ARG A 144 -13.66 -0.97 15.10
C ARG A 144 -14.13 -0.83 13.64
N TYR A 145 -15.44 -0.76 13.43
CA TYR A 145 -16.12 -0.63 12.13
C TYR A 145 -16.99 0.65 12.08
N ALA A 146 -16.99 1.35 10.96
CA ALA A 146 -17.86 2.51 10.68
C ALA A 146 -18.41 2.47 9.25
N ALA A 147 -19.60 3.02 9.04
CA ALA A 147 -20.12 3.31 7.70
C ALA A 147 -19.75 4.74 7.28
N LEU A 148 -19.81 5.04 5.97
CA LEU A 148 -19.66 6.38 5.44
C LEU A 148 -20.67 7.36 6.06
N GLY A 149 -20.18 8.53 6.49
CA GLY A 149 -20.95 9.56 7.17
C GLY A 149 -21.29 9.25 8.64
N ALA A 150 -20.84 8.12 9.20
CA ALA A 150 -21.12 7.77 10.59
C ALA A 150 -20.44 8.70 11.60
N THR A 151 -21.12 8.91 12.72
CA THR A 151 -20.64 9.67 13.89
C THR A 151 -20.18 8.79 15.06
N ASN A 152 -20.56 7.51 15.07
CA ASN A 152 -20.12 6.50 16.04
C ASN A 152 -19.73 5.21 15.30
N SER A 153 -19.04 4.28 15.98
CA SER A 153 -18.48 3.08 15.37
C SER A 153 -18.63 1.83 16.23
N VAL A 154 -18.77 0.67 15.58
CA VAL A 154 -18.99 -0.63 16.24
C VAL A 154 -17.65 -1.21 16.68
N GLN A 155 -17.50 -1.60 17.94
CA GLN A 155 -16.33 -2.36 18.40
C GLN A 155 -16.47 -3.82 17.97
N ILE A 156 -16.01 -4.14 16.76
CA ILE A 156 -16.17 -5.50 16.19
C ILE A 156 -15.38 -6.53 17.00
N SER A 157 -14.16 -6.20 17.43
CA SER A 157 -13.37 -7.03 18.34
C SER A 157 -12.67 -6.17 19.37
N ALA A 158 -12.71 -6.59 20.64
CA ALA A 158 -12.04 -5.90 21.75
C ALA A 158 -10.54 -6.24 21.88
N THR A 159 -10.07 -7.31 21.22
CA THR A 159 -8.67 -7.76 21.26
C THR A 159 -8.17 -8.13 19.86
N PRO A 160 -6.86 -7.97 19.55
CA PRO A 160 -5.83 -7.37 20.40
C PRO A 160 -6.03 -5.86 20.64
N ALA A 161 -5.53 -5.37 21.77
CA ALA A 161 -5.29 -3.94 21.96
C ALA A 161 -4.08 -3.49 21.11
N ASN A 162 -3.75 -2.19 21.12
CA ASN A 162 -2.56 -1.64 20.44
C ASN A 162 -2.51 -2.02 18.93
N VAL A 163 -3.65 -2.05 18.24
CA VAL A 163 -3.73 -2.41 16.81
C VAL A 163 -2.91 -1.43 15.99
N ARG A 164 -1.98 -1.94 15.19
CA ARG A 164 -0.94 -1.18 14.46
C ARG A 164 -1.44 -0.76 13.08
N SER A 165 -1.91 -1.71 12.29
CA SER A 165 -2.57 -1.50 11.00
C SER A 165 -3.75 -2.45 10.82
N VAL A 166 -4.55 -2.21 9.78
CA VAL A 166 -5.65 -3.07 9.30
C VAL A 166 -5.54 -3.21 7.79
N GLY A 167 -5.99 -4.34 7.24
CA GLY A 167 -5.93 -4.63 5.82
C GLY A 167 -6.96 -5.67 5.41
N ILE A 168 -7.35 -5.69 4.13
CA ILE A 168 -8.29 -6.67 3.58
C ILE A 168 -7.58 -7.42 2.46
N PHE A 169 -7.52 -8.75 2.57
CA PHE A 169 -6.85 -9.63 1.60
C PHE A 169 -7.70 -10.89 1.42
N GLY A 170 -7.89 -11.36 0.18
CA GLY A 170 -8.76 -12.51 -0.10
C GLY A 170 -10.22 -12.38 0.35
N GLY A 171 -10.70 -11.15 0.61
CA GLY A 171 -12.03 -10.89 1.19
C GLY A 171 -12.12 -11.06 2.72
N GLN A 172 -11.00 -11.34 3.40
CA GLN A 172 -10.90 -11.44 4.85
C GLN A 172 -10.26 -10.17 5.44
N LEU A 173 -10.81 -9.71 6.58
CA LEU A 173 -10.24 -8.62 7.38
C LEU A 173 -9.10 -9.15 8.25
N TYR A 174 -7.98 -8.42 8.25
CA TYR A 174 -6.82 -8.67 9.08
C TYR A 174 -6.41 -7.40 9.86
N ASN A 175 -5.73 -7.59 10.98
CA ASN A 175 -5.04 -6.53 11.70
C ASN A 175 -3.62 -6.94 12.08
N SER A 176 -2.74 -5.98 12.34
CA SER A 176 -1.44 -6.23 12.96
C SER A 176 -1.43 -5.70 14.40
N SER A 177 -0.72 -6.37 15.30
CA SER A 177 -0.55 -5.89 16.67
C SER A 177 0.81 -6.28 17.27
N ALA A 178 1.19 -5.54 18.31
CA ALA A 178 2.30 -5.84 19.21
C ALA A 178 1.81 -6.12 20.64
N ALA A 179 0.53 -6.50 20.81
CA ALA A 179 -0.01 -6.98 22.09
C ALA A 179 0.31 -8.47 22.30
N ALA A 180 0.60 -8.86 23.54
CA ALA A 180 0.93 -10.24 23.90
C ALA A 180 -0.15 -11.23 23.42
N SER A 181 0.29 -12.43 23.00
CA SER A 181 -0.50 -13.47 22.32
C SER A 181 -1.03 -13.13 20.91
N TYR A 182 -0.82 -11.91 20.43
CA TYR A 182 -1.29 -11.43 19.12
C TYR A 182 -0.20 -10.67 18.33
N ILE A 183 1.08 -10.94 18.66
CA ILE A 183 2.24 -10.29 18.06
C ILE A 183 2.45 -10.85 16.65
N GLY A 184 2.14 -10.03 15.65
CA GLY A 184 2.12 -10.43 14.23
C GLY A 184 0.86 -9.93 13.52
N VAL A 185 0.38 -10.70 12.54
CA VAL A 185 -0.86 -10.43 11.79
C VAL A 185 -1.95 -11.41 12.22
N ASN A 186 -3.12 -10.88 12.54
CA ASN A 186 -4.29 -11.58 13.05
C ASN A 186 -5.45 -11.48 12.05
N ALA A 187 -6.16 -12.58 11.78
CA ALA A 187 -7.45 -12.55 11.09
C ALA A 187 -8.56 -12.10 12.08
N VAL A 188 -9.46 -11.22 11.67
CA VAL A 188 -10.50 -10.63 12.54
C VAL A 188 -11.88 -11.12 12.11
N GLY A 189 -12.45 -12.03 12.89
CA GLY A 189 -13.69 -12.73 12.52
C GLY A 189 -13.57 -13.47 11.19
N THR A 190 -14.71 -13.74 10.56
CA THR A 190 -14.79 -14.33 9.21
C THR A 190 -15.21 -13.30 8.17
N GLY A 191 -14.44 -13.15 7.09
CA GLY A 191 -14.73 -12.21 6.01
C GLY A 191 -14.57 -10.75 6.44
N LEU A 192 -15.61 -9.93 6.23
CA LEU A 192 -15.64 -8.49 6.53
C LEU A 192 -16.71 -8.18 7.60
N PRO A 193 -16.47 -8.52 8.88
CA PRO A 193 -17.48 -8.41 9.92
C PRO A 193 -17.79 -6.97 10.33
N THR A 194 -19.07 -6.70 10.59
CA THR A 194 -19.58 -5.37 10.98
C THR A 194 -20.23 -5.36 12.37
N THR A 195 -20.38 -6.54 13.00
CA THR A 195 -21.03 -6.76 14.31
C THR A 195 -20.00 -6.92 15.43
N THR A 196 -20.43 -6.68 16.67
CA THR A 196 -19.61 -6.88 17.89
C THR A 196 -19.31 -8.35 18.16
N GLY A 197 -18.30 -8.63 19.00
CA GLY A 197 -18.02 -9.97 19.53
C GLY A 197 -17.15 -10.87 18.65
N GLN A 198 -16.53 -10.34 17.59
CA GLN A 198 -15.59 -11.06 16.74
C GLN A 198 -14.32 -11.43 17.52
N THR A 199 -13.79 -12.62 17.29
CA THR A 199 -12.45 -13.02 17.74
C THR A 199 -11.39 -12.53 16.75
N SER A 200 -10.22 -12.12 17.26
CA SER A 200 -9.01 -12.03 16.45
C SER A 200 -8.20 -13.30 16.64
N THR A 201 -7.65 -13.87 15.57
CA THR A 201 -6.83 -15.10 15.60
C THR A 201 -5.47 -14.80 14.99
N LEU A 202 -4.38 -15.00 15.74
CA LEU A 202 -3.02 -14.83 15.22
C LEU A 202 -2.77 -15.87 14.11
N VAL A 203 -2.48 -15.39 12.90
CA VAL A 203 -2.25 -16.24 11.72
C VAL A 203 -0.81 -16.17 11.25
N VAL A 204 -0.22 -14.98 11.14
CA VAL A 204 1.22 -14.80 10.85
C VAL A 204 1.90 -14.42 12.16
N PRO A 205 2.51 -15.36 12.91
CA PRO A 205 3.19 -15.06 14.16
C PRO A 205 4.52 -14.36 13.90
N ASP A 206 4.72 -13.19 14.50
CA ASP A 206 6.02 -12.53 14.46
C ASP A 206 6.91 -13.08 15.58
N ASN A 207 7.76 -14.04 15.21
CA ASN A 207 8.65 -14.78 16.10
C ASN A 207 10.12 -14.32 16.00
N THR A 208 10.35 -13.14 15.43
CA THR A 208 11.66 -12.71 14.87
C THR A 208 12.62 -12.09 15.90
N GLY A 209 12.47 -12.41 17.18
CA GLY A 209 13.36 -11.99 18.27
C GLY A 209 12.64 -11.31 19.44
N SER A 210 13.41 -10.59 20.27
CA SER A 210 12.90 -9.90 21.45
C SER A 210 12.15 -8.61 21.09
N SER A 211 10.89 -8.50 21.51
CA SER A 211 9.99 -7.35 21.27
C SER A 211 9.77 -6.99 19.78
N PRO A 212 9.16 -7.87 18.97
CA PRO A 212 8.74 -7.52 17.61
C PRO A 212 7.68 -6.41 17.58
N SER A 213 7.62 -5.66 16.49
CA SER A 213 6.77 -4.48 16.36
C SER A 213 6.24 -4.33 14.91
N PRO A 214 5.36 -5.24 14.48
CA PRO A 214 4.82 -5.26 13.12
C PRO A 214 3.84 -4.09 12.89
N TYR A 215 4.00 -3.39 11.77
CA TYR A 215 3.16 -2.27 11.34
C TYR A 215 2.35 -2.60 10.09
N GLY A 216 2.74 -2.10 8.91
CA GLY A 216 2.09 -2.38 7.64
C GLY A 216 2.39 -3.80 7.19
N PHE A 217 1.40 -4.46 6.62
CA PHE A 217 1.53 -5.82 6.12
C PHE A 217 0.73 -5.97 4.82
N VAL A 218 1.18 -6.87 3.97
CA VAL A 218 0.51 -7.21 2.71
C VAL A 218 0.46 -8.72 2.59
N LEU A 219 -0.73 -9.28 2.39
CA LEU A 219 -0.92 -10.68 2.01
C LEU A 219 -1.19 -10.75 0.50
N LEU A 220 -0.58 -11.72 -0.16
CA LEU A 220 -0.64 -11.97 -1.60
C LEU A 220 -0.97 -13.46 -1.83
N ASP A 221 -1.42 -13.77 -3.04
CA ASP A 221 -1.72 -15.10 -3.55
C ASP A 221 -0.77 -15.33 -4.75
N LEU A 222 0.24 -16.20 -4.59
CA LEU A 222 1.32 -16.45 -5.55
C LEU A 222 1.37 -17.90 -6.07
N ASP A 223 1.01 -18.89 -5.25
CA ASP A 223 0.84 -20.29 -5.64
C ASP A 223 -0.66 -20.67 -5.61
N ALA A 224 -1.28 -20.71 -6.78
CA ALA A 224 -2.69 -21.04 -6.96
C ALA A 224 -3.09 -22.49 -6.59
N THR A 225 -2.16 -23.30 -6.07
CA THR A 225 -2.48 -24.59 -5.40
C THR A 225 -2.78 -24.42 -3.91
N VAL A 226 -2.41 -23.29 -3.30
CA VAL A 226 -2.77 -22.87 -1.95
C VAL A 226 -4.07 -22.06 -2.00
N ALA A 227 -4.99 -22.31 -1.09
CA ALA A 227 -6.33 -21.71 -1.13
C ALA A 227 -6.35 -20.32 -0.46
N GLY A 228 -6.29 -19.25 -1.27
CA GLY A 228 -6.27 -17.88 -0.81
C GLY A 228 -4.86 -17.38 -0.47
N PRO A 229 -4.71 -16.22 0.19
CA PRO A 229 -3.41 -15.58 0.34
C PRO A 229 -2.39 -16.46 1.05
N ASP A 230 -1.28 -16.71 0.37
CA ASP A 230 -0.27 -17.73 0.66
C ASP A 230 1.11 -17.14 1.00
N VAL A 231 1.35 -15.86 0.70
CA VAL A 231 2.59 -15.13 1.02
C VAL A 231 2.27 -13.83 1.74
N ALA A 232 2.94 -13.57 2.85
CA ALA A 232 2.76 -12.38 3.67
C ALA A 232 4.08 -11.63 3.84
N TYR A 233 4.05 -10.32 3.61
CA TYR A 233 5.14 -9.40 3.92
C TYR A 233 4.73 -8.49 5.07
N VAL A 234 5.59 -8.34 6.08
CA VAL A 234 5.30 -7.57 7.31
C VAL A 234 6.45 -6.61 7.57
N ALA A 235 6.18 -5.31 7.57
CA ALA A 235 7.14 -4.27 7.91
C ALA A 235 7.23 -4.09 9.43
N ASP A 236 8.45 -4.00 9.95
CA ASP A 236 8.75 -3.86 11.38
C ASP A 236 9.54 -2.56 11.66
N ASP A 237 9.20 -1.87 12.76
CA ASP A 237 9.74 -0.55 13.10
C ASP A 237 10.98 -0.54 14.01
N ARG A 238 11.58 -1.70 14.33
CA ARG A 238 12.85 -1.81 15.05
C ARG A 238 13.99 -1.11 14.28
N THR A 239 14.87 -0.44 15.01
CA THR A 239 15.97 0.40 14.46
C THR A 239 17.36 -0.23 14.60
N THR A 240 17.45 -1.42 15.19
CA THR A 240 18.66 -2.23 15.31
C THR A 240 18.58 -3.45 14.39
N ALA A 241 19.65 -4.27 14.33
CA ALA A 241 19.66 -5.51 13.56
C ALA A 241 18.50 -6.42 14.01
N GLY A 242 17.48 -6.57 13.15
CA GLY A 242 16.15 -7.08 13.53
C GLY A 242 14.98 -6.16 13.16
N GLY A 243 15.19 -5.09 12.40
CA GLY A 243 14.13 -4.37 11.66
C GLY A 243 14.20 -4.64 10.14
N GLY A 244 13.08 -4.48 9.43
CA GLY A 244 13.01 -4.72 7.98
C GLY A 244 11.62 -5.07 7.47
N ILE A 245 11.57 -5.82 6.37
CA ILE A 245 10.35 -6.47 5.87
C ILE A 245 10.53 -7.99 6.00
N TYR A 246 9.75 -8.62 6.86
CA TYR A 246 9.73 -10.07 7.04
C TYR A 246 8.81 -10.73 6.02
N LYS A 247 9.26 -11.83 5.40
CA LYS A 247 8.50 -12.64 4.45
C LYS A 247 8.11 -13.97 5.07
N TYR A 248 6.84 -14.33 4.98
CA TYR A 248 6.27 -15.59 5.41
C TYR A 248 5.50 -16.25 4.25
N SER A 249 5.37 -17.58 4.28
CA SER A 249 4.53 -18.35 3.35
C SER A 249 3.66 -19.37 4.09
N LEU A 250 2.46 -19.65 3.58
CA LEU A 250 1.46 -20.55 4.16
C LEU A 250 1.73 -22.02 3.79
N VAL A 251 2.70 -22.64 4.47
CA VAL A 251 3.14 -24.01 4.16
C VAL A 251 2.35 -25.02 5.00
N GLY A 252 1.63 -25.93 4.34
CA GLY A 252 0.85 -26.97 5.04
C GLY A 252 -0.21 -26.42 6.00
N GLY A 253 -0.76 -25.25 5.70
CA GLY A 253 -1.71 -24.55 6.58
C GLY A 253 -1.07 -23.75 7.72
N THR A 254 0.27 -23.69 7.82
CA THR A 254 0.99 -22.90 8.84
C THR A 254 1.87 -21.83 8.21
N TRP A 255 1.70 -20.57 8.65
CA TRP A 255 2.54 -19.46 8.21
C TRP A 255 3.98 -19.62 8.73
N THR A 256 4.91 -19.80 7.80
CA THR A 256 6.33 -20.10 8.06
C THR A 256 7.19 -18.94 7.59
N LEU A 257 8.08 -18.43 8.46
CA LEU A 257 9.03 -17.37 8.12
C LEU A 257 10.05 -17.87 7.09
N ASN A 258 10.12 -17.23 5.93
CA ASN A 258 11.11 -17.56 4.89
C ASN A 258 12.39 -16.71 5.01
N GLY A 259 12.28 -15.46 5.46
CA GLY A 259 13.45 -14.58 5.60
C GLY A 259 13.09 -13.11 5.79
N THR A 260 14.11 -12.25 5.71
CA THR A 260 13.99 -10.80 5.99
C THR A 260 14.69 -9.99 4.91
N ILE A 261 14.00 -8.96 4.40
CA ILE A 261 14.60 -7.86 3.65
C ILE A 261 15.05 -6.82 4.68
N SER A 262 16.34 -6.82 5.01
CA SER A 262 16.91 -6.01 6.10
C SER A 262 16.81 -4.51 5.82
N ALA A 263 16.51 -3.72 6.86
CA ALA A 263 16.53 -2.26 6.82
C ALA A 263 17.51 -1.66 7.84
N THR A 264 18.07 -0.49 7.51
CA THR A 264 18.87 0.33 8.45
C THR A 264 18.02 1.34 9.24
N THR A 265 16.71 1.42 8.97
CA THR A 265 15.74 2.23 9.69
C THR A 265 14.43 1.45 9.84
N GLY A 266 13.67 1.70 10.91
CA GLY A 266 12.39 1.05 11.14
C GLY A 266 11.35 1.40 10.07
N LEU A 267 10.69 0.39 9.53
CA LEU A 267 9.69 0.51 8.47
C LEU A 267 8.27 0.44 9.03
N ARG A 268 7.31 1.10 8.35
CA ARG A 268 5.93 1.24 8.83
C ARG A 268 4.89 1.02 7.74
N GLY A 269 4.78 1.98 6.81
CA GLY A 269 3.90 1.82 5.66
C GLY A 269 4.46 0.74 4.76
N LEU A 270 3.59 -0.13 4.24
CA LEU A 270 3.95 -1.18 3.31
C LEU A 270 2.81 -1.39 2.32
N THR A 271 3.13 -1.43 1.03
CA THR A 271 2.24 -1.88 -0.03
C THR A 271 3.04 -2.69 -1.05
N ALA A 272 2.42 -3.65 -1.72
CA ALA A 272 3.11 -4.50 -2.67
C ALA A 272 2.19 -4.92 -3.82
N ARG A 273 2.79 -5.26 -4.97
CA ARG A 273 2.09 -5.80 -6.14
C ARG A 273 2.85 -6.98 -6.71
N ALA A 274 2.16 -8.11 -6.87
CA ALA A 274 2.66 -9.29 -7.56
C ALA A 274 2.63 -9.12 -9.08
N THR A 275 3.48 -9.85 -9.79
CA THR A 275 3.50 -9.99 -11.26
C THR A 275 4.13 -11.35 -11.56
N GLY A 276 3.30 -12.40 -11.61
CA GLY A 276 3.77 -13.77 -11.43
C GLY A 276 4.40 -13.94 -10.04
N SER A 277 5.49 -14.71 -9.95
CA SER A 277 6.25 -14.92 -8.71
C SER A 277 7.05 -13.69 -8.22
N SER A 278 7.14 -12.62 -9.02
CA SER A 278 7.82 -11.38 -8.65
C SER A 278 6.90 -10.47 -7.85
N VAL A 279 7.38 -9.93 -6.74
CA VAL A 279 6.66 -8.98 -5.88
C VAL A 279 7.46 -7.70 -5.76
N THR A 280 6.94 -6.59 -6.29
CA THR A 280 7.49 -5.26 -6.03
C THR A 280 6.81 -4.66 -4.80
N LEU A 281 7.60 -4.34 -3.79
CA LEU A 281 7.19 -3.70 -2.54
C LEU A 281 7.61 -2.23 -2.51
N PHE A 282 6.78 -1.41 -1.88
CA PHE A 282 7.08 -0.03 -1.51
C PHE A 282 6.84 0.12 -0.01
N ALA A 283 7.84 0.67 0.70
CA ALA A 283 7.83 0.77 2.15
C ALA A 283 8.29 2.15 2.62
N THR A 284 7.88 2.57 3.81
CA THR A 284 8.25 3.88 4.38
C THR A 284 8.87 3.76 5.77
N SER A 285 9.96 4.50 5.98
CA SER A 285 10.37 4.95 7.31
C SER A 285 9.84 6.37 7.55
N ASN A 286 10.10 6.94 8.74
CA ASN A 286 9.67 8.30 9.07
C ASN A 286 10.24 9.37 8.10
N SER A 287 11.37 9.10 7.43
CA SER A 287 12.11 10.04 6.60
C SER A 287 12.19 9.65 5.12
N THR A 288 11.77 8.45 4.73
CA THR A 288 12.17 7.88 3.43
C THR A 288 11.14 6.91 2.88
N LEU A 289 10.80 7.06 1.60
CA LEU A 289 10.14 6.07 0.75
C LEU A 289 11.19 5.18 0.09
N TYR A 290 11.02 3.88 0.23
CA TYR A 290 11.83 2.83 -0.37
C TYR A 290 11.03 1.98 -1.36
N SER A 291 11.73 1.32 -2.28
CA SER A 291 11.24 0.16 -3.02
C SER A 291 12.21 -1.02 -2.95
N VAL A 292 11.69 -2.22 -3.17
CA VAL A 292 12.46 -3.46 -3.34
C VAL A 292 11.62 -4.44 -4.16
N THR A 293 12.25 -5.27 -4.97
CA THR A 293 11.57 -6.36 -5.67
C THR A 293 12.11 -7.69 -5.18
N ASP A 294 11.24 -8.53 -4.63
CA ASP A 294 11.53 -9.93 -4.35
C ASP A 294 11.06 -10.79 -5.52
N ASN A 295 12.00 -11.44 -6.21
CA ASN A 295 11.73 -12.31 -7.36
C ASN A 295 11.58 -13.79 -6.97
N THR A 296 11.59 -14.13 -5.68
CA THR A 296 11.74 -15.53 -5.23
C THR A 296 10.43 -16.32 -5.12
N GLY A 297 9.25 -15.68 -5.21
CA GLY A 297 7.96 -16.37 -5.23
C GLY A 297 7.50 -16.97 -3.89
N TYR A 298 6.57 -17.93 -3.95
CA TYR A 298 6.05 -18.66 -2.79
C TYR A 298 7.12 -19.55 -2.14
N ASN A 299 7.13 -19.57 -0.80
CA ASN A 299 7.96 -20.43 0.05
C ASN A 299 9.50 -20.41 -0.21
N VAL A 300 10.03 -19.29 -0.71
CA VAL A 300 11.48 -19.08 -0.85
C VAL A 300 11.90 -17.82 -0.10
N ALA A 301 13.06 -17.88 0.55
CA ALA A 301 13.67 -16.75 1.24
C ALA A 301 14.01 -15.60 0.27
N PRO A 302 13.80 -14.32 0.63
CA PRO A 302 14.24 -13.20 -0.20
C PRO A 302 15.74 -13.30 -0.48
N ALA A 303 16.17 -12.92 -1.68
CA ALA A 303 17.57 -12.98 -2.07
C ALA A 303 18.47 -12.16 -1.11
N ALA A 304 19.62 -12.70 -0.71
CA ALA A 304 20.53 -12.04 0.25
C ALA A 304 21.08 -10.66 -0.21
N ALA A 305 20.95 -10.33 -1.50
CA ALA A 305 21.30 -9.05 -2.09
C ALA A 305 20.09 -8.09 -2.29
N ALA A 306 18.90 -8.42 -1.76
CA ALA A 306 17.70 -7.60 -1.86
C ALA A 306 17.80 -6.36 -0.94
N THR A 307 18.50 -5.32 -1.40
CA THR A 307 18.63 -4.05 -0.68
C THR A 307 17.48 -3.09 -1.00
N LEU A 308 16.94 -2.46 0.04
CA LEU A 308 15.95 -1.38 -0.10
C LEU A 308 16.55 -0.19 -0.88
N THR A 309 15.94 0.13 -2.02
CA THR A 309 16.30 1.27 -2.87
C THR A 309 15.56 2.52 -2.40
N THR A 310 16.29 3.58 -2.03
CA THR A 310 15.68 4.88 -1.72
C THR A 310 15.05 5.49 -2.97
N LEU A 311 13.73 5.67 -2.97
CA LEU A 311 13.03 6.43 -4.02
C LEU A 311 12.91 7.90 -3.68
N LYS A 312 12.63 8.25 -2.42
CA LYS A 312 12.43 9.63 -1.99
C LYS A 312 12.74 9.84 -0.52
N ALA A 313 13.55 10.85 -0.20
CA ALA A 313 13.65 11.37 1.16
C ALA A 313 12.59 12.48 1.38
N ALA A 314 12.01 12.52 2.58
CA ALA A 314 11.13 13.60 3.01
C ALA A 314 11.92 14.92 3.13
N ALA A 315 11.26 16.04 2.86
CA ALA A 315 11.85 17.37 3.03
C ALA A 315 11.95 17.75 4.52
N THR A 316 12.82 18.71 4.85
CA THR A 316 12.95 19.29 6.20
C THR A 316 11.58 19.70 6.76
N ASN A 317 11.35 19.43 8.05
CA ASN A 317 10.06 19.62 8.75
C ASN A 317 8.85 18.88 8.12
N THR A 318 9.09 17.91 7.24
CA THR A 318 8.08 16.96 6.77
C THR A 318 8.51 15.53 7.08
N VAL A 319 7.54 14.63 7.19
CA VAL A 319 7.77 13.21 7.48
C VAL A 319 6.79 12.34 6.70
N TYR A 320 7.23 11.14 6.30
CA TYR A 320 6.37 10.17 5.63
C TYR A 320 5.69 9.21 6.64
N ARG A 321 4.51 8.71 6.26
CA ARG A 321 3.73 7.68 6.95
C ARG A 321 3.28 6.60 5.96
N GLY A 322 2.00 6.25 5.88
CA GLY A 322 1.49 5.19 5.01
C GLY A 322 1.81 5.39 3.54
N VAL A 323 1.91 4.28 2.80
CA VAL A 323 2.12 4.23 1.36
C VAL A 323 1.15 3.23 0.74
N ALA A 324 0.57 3.59 -0.41
CA ALA A 324 -0.37 2.76 -1.17
C ALA A 324 -0.17 2.95 -2.69
N PHE A 325 -0.79 2.08 -3.49
CA PHE A 325 -0.97 2.35 -4.92
C PHE A 325 -1.98 3.49 -5.13
N ALA A 326 -1.88 4.22 -6.23
CA ALA A 326 -2.83 5.28 -6.54
C ALA A 326 -4.19 4.67 -6.93
N PRO A 327 -5.31 5.30 -6.53
CA PRO A 327 -6.64 4.86 -6.94
C PRO A 327 -6.80 5.07 -8.45
N THR A 328 -7.38 4.08 -9.14
CA THR A 328 -7.41 4.07 -10.62
C THR A 328 -8.78 4.50 -11.13
N ALA A 329 -8.81 5.55 -11.96
CA ALA A 329 -10.05 6.02 -12.56
C ALA A 329 -10.64 4.95 -13.49
N GLY A 330 -11.86 4.51 -13.21
CA GLY A 330 -12.49 3.39 -13.93
C GLY A 330 -12.08 1.99 -13.45
N ALA A 331 -11.42 1.86 -12.28
CA ALA A 331 -11.39 0.59 -11.57
C ALA A 331 -12.82 0.22 -11.14
N THR A 332 -13.49 -0.60 -11.92
CA THR A 332 -14.81 -1.11 -11.58
C THR A 332 -14.65 -2.29 -10.62
N SER A 333 -15.25 -2.17 -9.43
CA SER A 333 -15.74 -3.33 -8.70
C SER A 333 -16.58 -4.15 -9.69
N THR A 334 -16.09 -5.33 -10.09
CA THR A 334 -16.69 -6.08 -11.18
C THR A 334 -18.14 -6.41 -10.86
N ALA A 335 -19.06 -6.01 -11.74
CA ALA A 335 -20.47 -6.21 -11.52
C ALA A 335 -20.77 -7.69 -11.21
N PRO A 336 -21.72 -7.97 -10.30
CA PRO A 336 -22.09 -9.34 -10.02
C PRO A 336 -22.70 -9.98 -11.27
N THR A 337 -22.53 -11.29 -11.40
CA THR A 337 -23.13 -12.08 -12.50
C THR A 337 -23.90 -13.24 -11.90
N ILE A 338 -25.13 -13.47 -12.35
CA ILE A 338 -25.93 -14.64 -11.98
C ILE A 338 -25.86 -15.65 -13.12
N ALA A 339 -25.17 -16.78 -12.89
CA ALA A 339 -25.02 -17.85 -13.87
C ALA A 339 -26.20 -18.84 -13.83
N SER A 340 -26.71 -19.14 -12.63
CA SER A 340 -27.86 -20.03 -12.44
C SER A 340 -28.50 -19.85 -11.05
N PHE A 341 -29.66 -20.46 -10.84
CA PHE A 341 -30.26 -20.62 -9.52
C PHE A 341 -31.09 -21.91 -9.44
N THR A 342 -31.17 -22.50 -8.25
CA THR A 342 -31.83 -23.80 -8.01
C THR A 342 -32.54 -23.80 -6.65
N PRO A 343 -33.80 -24.26 -6.54
CA PRO A 343 -34.71 -24.65 -7.63
C PRO A 343 -35.11 -23.46 -8.50
N GLY A 344 -35.57 -23.74 -9.74
CA GLY A 344 -36.06 -22.71 -10.67
C GLY A 344 -37.47 -22.20 -10.39
N SER A 345 -38.19 -22.83 -9.45
CA SER A 345 -39.57 -22.51 -9.10
C SER A 345 -39.91 -22.90 -7.65
N GLY A 346 -41.00 -22.34 -7.13
CA GLY A 346 -41.57 -22.71 -5.84
C GLY A 346 -42.51 -21.65 -5.24
N PRO A 347 -43.26 -21.98 -4.17
CA PRO A 347 -44.09 -21.01 -3.44
C PRO A 347 -43.23 -20.04 -2.60
N ALA A 348 -43.88 -19.02 -2.02
CA ALA A 348 -43.26 -18.21 -0.96
C ALA A 348 -42.75 -19.10 0.19
N GLY A 349 -41.58 -18.77 0.75
CA GLY A 349 -40.85 -19.61 1.70
C GLY A 349 -39.91 -20.64 1.08
N THR A 350 -39.88 -20.80 -0.24
CA THR A 350 -38.86 -21.62 -0.93
C THR A 350 -37.47 -21.02 -0.72
N VAL A 351 -36.49 -21.86 -0.37
CA VAL A 351 -35.07 -21.47 -0.29
C VAL A 351 -34.39 -21.77 -1.62
N VAL A 352 -33.73 -20.75 -2.19
CA VAL A 352 -33.11 -20.79 -3.53
C VAL A 352 -31.62 -20.52 -3.41
N THR A 353 -30.80 -21.40 -3.97
CA THR A 353 -29.36 -21.20 -4.11
C THR A 353 -29.08 -20.51 -5.44
N ILE A 354 -28.46 -19.33 -5.40
CA ILE A 354 -28.05 -18.52 -6.54
C ILE A 354 -26.55 -18.71 -6.75
N SER A 355 -26.13 -19.05 -7.97
CA SER A 355 -24.74 -19.30 -8.35
C SER A 355 -24.25 -18.28 -9.38
N GLY A 356 -23.00 -17.84 -9.26
CA GLY A 356 -22.50 -16.71 -10.04
C GLY A 356 -21.08 -16.28 -9.68
N ALA A 357 -20.81 -14.98 -9.75
CA ALA A 357 -19.52 -14.40 -9.40
C ALA A 357 -19.67 -12.95 -8.87
N ASN A 358 -18.62 -12.49 -8.16
CA ASN A 358 -18.51 -11.17 -7.53
C ASN A 358 -19.59 -10.89 -6.45
N PHE A 359 -20.06 -11.91 -5.74
CA PHE A 359 -21.08 -11.77 -4.69
C PHE A 359 -20.56 -11.30 -3.32
N THR A 360 -19.23 -11.18 -3.16
CA THR A 360 -18.63 -10.61 -1.95
C THR A 360 -19.16 -9.20 -1.68
N GLY A 361 -19.72 -8.96 -0.49
CA GLY A 361 -20.32 -7.68 -0.15
C GLY A 361 -21.72 -7.43 -0.74
N ALA A 362 -22.44 -8.45 -1.21
CA ALA A 362 -23.83 -8.29 -1.65
C ALA A 362 -24.73 -7.68 -0.56
N THR A 363 -25.43 -6.61 -0.91
CA THR A 363 -26.25 -5.79 0.00
C THR A 363 -27.75 -6.05 -0.13
N ALA A 364 -28.20 -6.58 -1.28
CA ALA A 364 -29.61 -6.93 -1.50
C ALA A 364 -29.78 -8.10 -2.48
N VAL A 365 -30.87 -8.84 -2.30
CA VAL A 365 -31.38 -9.86 -3.22
C VAL A 365 -32.88 -9.66 -3.40
N SER A 366 -33.41 -9.75 -4.62
CA SER A 366 -34.85 -9.64 -4.88
C SER A 366 -35.36 -10.66 -5.90
N PHE A 367 -36.64 -11.01 -5.78
CA PHE A 367 -37.40 -11.84 -6.72
C PHE A 367 -38.42 -10.94 -7.43
N ASN A 368 -38.20 -10.66 -8.71
CA ASN A 368 -38.98 -9.73 -9.52
C ASN A 368 -39.22 -8.37 -8.84
N GLY A 369 -38.17 -7.79 -8.25
CA GLY A 369 -38.22 -6.53 -7.50
C GLY A 369 -38.73 -6.65 -6.04
N THR A 370 -39.26 -7.80 -5.64
CA THR A 370 -39.67 -8.06 -4.24
C THR A 370 -38.48 -8.53 -3.43
N ALA A 371 -38.04 -7.75 -2.43
CA ALA A 371 -36.87 -8.08 -1.62
C ALA A 371 -37.02 -9.43 -0.90
N ALA A 372 -35.98 -10.27 -0.92
CA ALA A 372 -35.98 -11.58 -0.27
C ALA A 372 -36.23 -11.47 1.24
N THR A 373 -36.98 -12.42 1.83
CA THR A 373 -37.25 -12.43 3.28
C THR A 373 -36.00 -12.68 4.13
N SER A 374 -35.02 -13.37 3.56
CA SER A 374 -33.66 -13.48 4.08
C SER A 374 -32.71 -13.86 2.94
N PHE A 375 -31.43 -13.52 3.07
CA PHE A 375 -30.37 -14.10 2.25
C PHE A 375 -29.06 -14.25 3.04
N THR A 376 -28.16 -15.08 2.55
CA THR A 376 -26.82 -15.34 3.10
C THR A 376 -25.83 -15.43 1.95
N VAL A 377 -24.71 -14.71 2.04
CA VAL A 377 -23.60 -14.84 1.10
C VAL A 377 -22.75 -16.02 1.56
N ASN A 378 -22.76 -17.12 0.82
CA ASN A 378 -22.04 -18.34 1.16
C ASN A 378 -20.58 -18.27 0.70
N SER A 379 -20.33 -17.59 -0.42
CA SER A 379 -19.00 -17.35 -1.00
C SER A 379 -19.05 -16.19 -2.00
N ALA A 380 -17.91 -15.84 -2.60
CA ALA A 380 -17.84 -14.90 -3.73
C ALA A 380 -18.64 -15.35 -4.98
N SER A 381 -19.12 -16.59 -5.02
CA SER A 381 -19.82 -17.22 -6.15
C SER A 381 -21.17 -17.86 -5.79
N SER A 382 -21.59 -17.83 -4.52
CA SER A 382 -22.85 -18.45 -4.06
C SER A 382 -23.58 -17.60 -3.01
N ILE A 383 -24.89 -17.45 -3.20
CA ILE A 383 -25.84 -16.86 -2.24
C ILE A 383 -26.99 -17.84 -2.01
N THR A 384 -27.48 -17.95 -0.79
CA THR A 384 -28.77 -18.60 -0.48
C THR A 384 -29.80 -17.53 -0.15
N ALA A 385 -30.99 -17.56 -0.75
CA ALA A 385 -32.05 -16.56 -0.51
C ALA A 385 -33.45 -17.19 -0.41
N THR A 386 -34.31 -16.62 0.42
CA THR A 386 -35.68 -17.11 0.66
C THR A 386 -36.70 -16.30 -0.13
N VAL A 387 -37.59 -16.99 -0.88
CA VAL A 387 -38.65 -16.36 -1.69
C VAL A 387 -39.66 -15.66 -0.77
N PRO A 388 -39.90 -14.34 -0.93
CA PRO A 388 -40.77 -13.58 -0.04
C PRO A 388 -42.26 -13.83 -0.32
N ALA A 389 -43.10 -13.58 0.69
CA ALA A 389 -44.55 -13.52 0.48
C ALA A 389 -44.89 -12.35 -0.46
N GLY A 390 -45.79 -12.58 -1.42
CA GLY A 390 -46.13 -11.59 -2.46
C GLY A 390 -45.16 -11.53 -3.65
N ALA A 391 -44.13 -12.37 -3.69
CA ALA A 391 -43.29 -12.53 -4.89
C ALA A 391 -44.14 -12.88 -6.12
N THR A 392 -43.71 -12.40 -7.29
CA THR A 392 -44.27 -12.77 -8.60
C THR A 392 -43.19 -13.42 -9.46
N SER A 393 -43.58 -14.24 -10.43
CA SER A 393 -42.65 -14.87 -11.37
C SER A 393 -41.90 -13.83 -12.20
N GLY A 394 -40.58 -13.92 -12.23
CA GLY A 394 -39.70 -12.94 -12.89
C GLY A 394 -38.24 -13.14 -12.53
N THR A 395 -37.38 -12.19 -12.89
CA THR A 395 -35.93 -12.33 -12.70
C THR A 395 -35.52 -12.20 -11.23
N ILE A 396 -34.43 -12.88 -10.86
CA ILE A 396 -33.75 -12.65 -9.59
C ILE A 396 -32.71 -11.55 -9.79
N THR A 397 -32.60 -10.62 -8.84
CA THR A 397 -31.51 -9.63 -8.81
C THR A 397 -30.62 -9.79 -7.59
N VAL A 398 -29.33 -9.48 -7.75
CA VAL A 398 -28.31 -9.43 -6.68
C VAL A 398 -27.56 -8.12 -6.81
N THR A 399 -27.53 -7.30 -5.76
CA THR A 399 -26.84 -6.00 -5.75
C THR A 399 -25.61 -6.06 -4.84
N THR A 400 -24.48 -5.55 -5.35
CA THR A 400 -23.21 -5.37 -4.63
C THR A 400 -22.68 -3.95 -4.88
N PRO A 401 -21.59 -3.51 -4.23
CA PRO A 401 -20.91 -2.25 -4.59
C PRO A 401 -20.38 -2.17 -6.03
N GLY A 402 -20.37 -3.29 -6.78
CA GLY A 402 -20.09 -3.33 -8.23
C GLY A 402 -21.32 -3.14 -9.12
N GLY A 403 -22.51 -2.97 -8.55
CA GLY A 403 -23.78 -2.81 -9.27
C GLY A 403 -24.73 -3.99 -9.06
N THR A 404 -25.73 -4.10 -9.94
CA THR A 404 -26.81 -5.09 -9.82
C THR A 404 -26.77 -6.09 -10.98
N ALA A 405 -26.71 -7.38 -10.63
CA ALA A 405 -26.94 -8.48 -11.53
C ALA A 405 -28.45 -8.72 -11.69
N THR A 406 -28.87 -9.12 -12.88
CA THR A 406 -30.22 -9.64 -13.15
C THR A 406 -30.08 -11.00 -13.82
N SER A 407 -30.84 -11.99 -13.39
CA SER A 407 -30.78 -13.34 -13.98
C SER A 407 -31.33 -13.36 -15.41
N LEU A 408 -30.67 -14.13 -16.30
CA LEU A 408 -31.09 -14.28 -17.70
C LEU A 408 -32.38 -15.12 -17.87
N VAL A 409 -32.78 -15.85 -16.83
CA VAL A 409 -34.02 -16.65 -16.78
C VAL A 409 -34.82 -16.27 -15.54
N SER A 410 -36.15 -16.43 -15.62
CA SER A 410 -37.08 -16.09 -14.53
C SER A 410 -37.25 -17.22 -13.53
N PHE A 411 -37.29 -16.88 -12.24
CA PHE A 411 -37.82 -17.76 -11.20
C PHE A 411 -39.35 -17.80 -11.29
N THR A 412 -39.95 -18.99 -11.14
CA THR A 412 -41.41 -19.16 -11.25
C THR A 412 -42.05 -19.36 -9.88
N VAL A 413 -42.88 -18.41 -9.45
CA VAL A 413 -43.64 -18.50 -8.20
C VAL A 413 -44.89 -19.36 -8.42
N THR A 414 -45.11 -20.35 -7.56
CA THR A 414 -46.22 -21.31 -7.68
C THR A 414 -47.27 -21.16 -6.57
N ALA A 415 -48.55 -21.17 -6.91
CA ALA A 415 -49.68 -21.10 -5.97
C ALA A 415 -50.21 -22.50 -5.56
N PRO A 416 -50.87 -22.64 -4.39
CA PRO A 416 -51.51 -23.90 -3.96
C PRO A 416 -52.86 -24.18 -4.65
N ASN A 417 -53.25 -25.45 -4.69
CA ASN A 417 -54.50 -25.94 -5.30
C ASN A 417 -55.75 -25.66 -4.45
N PRO A 418 -56.93 -25.43 -5.06
CA PRO A 418 -58.19 -25.29 -4.35
C PRO A 418 -58.90 -26.64 -4.05
N VAL A 419 -59.85 -26.61 -3.11
CA VAL A 419 -60.80 -27.70 -2.82
C VAL A 419 -62.01 -27.61 -3.77
N PRO A 420 -62.52 -28.72 -4.34
CA PRO A 420 -63.62 -28.71 -5.29
C PRO A 420 -65.00 -28.68 -4.62
N THR A 421 -66.01 -28.21 -5.35
CA THR A 421 -67.43 -28.25 -4.94
C THR A 421 -68.28 -28.83 -6.07
N ILE A 422 -69.40 -29.48 -5.73
CA ILE A 422 -70.37 -30.02 -6.70
C ILE A 422 -71.74 -29.36 -6.52
N SER A 423 -72.50 -29.24 -7.61
CA SER A 423 -73.78 -28.53 -7.66
C SER A 423 -74.89 -29.25 -8.44
N GLY A 424 -74.57 -30.27 -9.26
CA GLY A 424 -75.58 -31.01 -10.03
C GLY A 424 -75.11 -32.38 -10.53
N LEU A 425 -76.09 -33.23 -10.84
CA LEU A 425 -75.95 -34.58 -11.41
C LEU A 425 -76.89 -34.74 -12.60
N SER A 426 -76.42 -35.30 -13.71
CA SER A 426 -77.26 -35.61 -14.88
C SER A 426 -76.82 -36.92 -15.57
N PRO A 427 -77.72 -37.89 -15.79
CA PRO A 427 -79.06 -37.97 -15.22
C PRO A 427 -79.02 -38.11 -13.69
N ASN A 428 -80.17 -38.00 -13.03
CA ASN A 428 -80.34 -38.27 -11.61
C ASN A 428 -81.26 -39.49 -11.33
N THR A 429 -81.72 -40.19 -12.37
CA THR A 429 -82.59 -41.37 -12.28
C THR A 429 -82.37 -42.33 -13.46
N ALA A 430 -82.87 -43.58 -13.35
CA ALA A 430 -82.72 -44.68 -14.31
C ALA A 430 -84.01 -45.55 -14.38
N VAL A 431 -83.89 -46.82 -14.78
CA VAL A 431 -84.98 -47.83 -14.89
C VAL A 431 -84.46 -49.16 -14.32
N ALA A 432 -85.31 -49.97 -13.68
CA ALA A 432 -84.80 -51.15 -12.95
C ALA A 432 -84.26 -52.20 -13.94
N GLY A 433 -82.97 -52.53 -13.84
CA GLY A 433 -82.29 -53.37 -14.84
C GLY A 433 -81.99 -52.66 -16.16
N SER A 434 -81.97 -51.34 -16.22
CA SER A 434 -81.52 -50.59 -17.40
C SER A 434 -80.01 -50.74 -17.65
N ALA A 435 -79.60 -50.45 -18.88
CA ALA A 435 -78.18 -50.35 -19.23
C ALA A 435 -77.47 -49.24 -18.43
N GLY A 436 -76.15 -49.34 -18.31
CA GLY A 436 -75.29 -48.30 -17.75
C GLY A 436 -75.23 -47.05 -18.63
N PHE A 437 -74.84 -45.93 -18.04
CA PHE A 437 -74.88 -44.60 -18.68
C PHE A 437 -73.70 -43.72 -18.23
N THR A 438 -73.50 -42.59 -18.90
CA THR A 438 -72.51 -41.57 -18.49
C THR A 438 -73.18 -40.57 -17.54
N LEU A 439 -72.65 -40.46 -16.32
CA LEU A 439 -73.03 -39.45 -15.34
C LEU A 439 -72.19 -38.19 -15.55
N THR A 440 -72.83 -37.06 -15.81
CA THR A 440 -72.25 -35.72 -15.73
C THR A 440 -72.40 -35.17 -14.31
N VAL A 441 -71.31 -34.61 -13.77
CA VAL A 441 -71.25 -33.94 -12.47
C VAL A 441 -70.81 -32.49 -12.69
N THR A 442 -71.66 -31.53 -12.33
CA THR A 442 -71.34 -30.10 -12.42
C THR A 442 -70.94 -29.53 -11.06
N GLY A 443 -70.16 -28.45 -11.05
CA GLY A 443 -69.59 -27.88 -9.84
C GLY A 443 -68.63 -26.71 -10.09
N SER A 444 -67.62 -26.58 -9.24
CA SER A 444 -66.53 -25.60 -9.45
C SER A 444 -65.22 -26.02 -8.78
N SER A 445 -64.12 -25.41 -9.23
CA SER A 445 -62.75 -25.66 -8.78
C SER A 445 -62.23 -27.09 -9.04
N PHE A 446 -62.76 -27.78 -10.07
CA PHE A 446 -62.20 -29.07 -10.49
C PHE A 446 -60.83 -28.89 -11.17
N LEU A 447 -59.90 -29.82 -10.91
CA LEU A 447 -58.63 -29.93 -11.61
C LEU A 447 -58.65 -31.05 -12.67
N PRO A 448 -57.77 -31.04 -13.69
CA PRO A 448 -57.69 -32.12 -14.70
C PRO A 448 -57.44 -33.52 -14.14
N SER A 449 -56.96 -33.61 -12.90
CA SER A 449 -56.70 -34.83 -12.13
C SER A 449 -57.74 -35.09 -11.04
N ALA A 450 -58.91 -34.45 -11.12
CA ALA A 450 -60.02 -34.66 -10.19
C ALA A 450 -60.76 -35.98 -10.44
N VAL A 451 -61.30 -36.58 -9.38
CA VAL A 451 -61.95 -37.91 -9.42
C VAL A 451 -63.37 -37.83 -8.86
N ILE A 452 -64.37 -38.32 -9.60
CA ILE A 452 -65.74 -38.59 -9.13
C ILE A 452 -65.75 -39.90 -8.32
N ASN A 453 -66.42 -39.91 -7.17
CA ASN A 453 -66.71 -41.11 -6.40
C ASN A 453 -68.23 -41.35 -6.37
N PHE A 454 -68.68 -42.55 -6.76
CA PHE A 454 -70.08 -42.98 -6.67
C PHE A 454 -70.23 -44.00 -5.55
N ASN A 455 -71.08 -43.70 -4.58
CA ASN A 455 -71.26 -44.40 -3.31
C ASN A 455 -69.94 -44.78 -2.60
N GLY A 456 -68.96 -43.87 -2.62
CA GLY A 456 -67.63 -44.08 -2.05
C GLY A 456 -66.63 -44.83 -2.95
N THR A 457 -67.06 -45.34 -4.11
CA THR A 457 -66.18 -45.99 -5.10
C THR A 457 -65.72 -44.97 -6.14
N ALA A 458 -64.42 -44.79 -6.29
CA ALA A 458 -63.85 -43.94 -7.35
C ALA A 458 -64.22 -44.47 -8.74
N LEU A 459 -64.75 -43.60 -9.61
CA LEU A 459 -65.06 -43.93 -11.00
C LEU A 459 -63.98 -43.41 -11.95
N THR A 460 -63.83 -44.06 -13.10
CA THR A 460 -63.03 -43.54 -14.21
C THR A 460 -63.63 -42.21 -14.65
N THR A 461 -62.90 -41.12 -14.40
CA THR A 461 -63.38 -39.74 -14.50
C THR A 461 -62.70 -39.03 -15.66
N THR A 462 -63.49 -38.43 -16.53
CA THR A 462 -63.04 -37.56 -17.62
C THR A 462 -63.27 -36.11 -17.22
N PHE A 463 -62.19 -35.33 -17.15
CA PHE A 463 -62.28 -33.88 -16.97
C PHE A 463 -62.82 -33.21 -18.23
N VAL A 464 -63.91 -32.44 -18.08
CA VAL A 464 -64.51 -31.64 -19.18
C VAL A 464 -64.16 -30.17 -19.00
N SER A 465 -64.32 -29.63 -17.79
CA SER A 465 -63.89 -28.28 -17.43
C SER A 465 -63.71 -28.12 -15.91
N ALA A 466 -63.22 -26.96 -15.47
CA ALA A 466 -63.11 -26.62 -14.05
C ALA A 466 -64.47 -26.57 -13.30
N GLY A 467 -65.60 -26.71 -14.00
CA GLY A 467 -66.94 -26.86 -13.44
C GLY A 467 -67.73 -28.07 -13.96
N GLU A 468 -67.12 -28.98 -14.73
CA GLU A 468 -67.78 -30.20 -15.24
C GLU A 468 -66.83 -31.41 -15.32
N LEU A 469 -67.27 -32.54 -14.78
CA LEU A 469 -66.64 -33.85 -14.89
C LEU A 469 -67.67 -34.87 -15.42
N THR A 470 -67.20 -35.93 -16.08
CA THR A 470 -68.06 -37.07 -16.48
C THR A 470 -67.46 -38.40 -16.05
N ALA A 471 -68.30 -39.38 -15.72
CA ALA A 471 -67.89 -40.74 -15.38
C ALA A 471 -68.91 -41.79 -15.82
N ALA A 472 -68.47 -43.00 -16.15
CA ALA A 472 -69.37 -44.09 -16.53
C ALA A 472 -69.94 -44.82 -15.29
N VAL A 473 -71.28 -44.90 -15.21
CA VAL A 473 -72.00 -45.68 -14.20
C VAL A 473 -72.39 -47.03 -14.82
N PRO A 474 -71.84 -48.16 -14.34
CA PRO A 474 -72.10 -49.47 -14.94
C PRO A 474 -73.51 -49.99 -14.60
N ALA A 475 -74.08 -50.84 -15.45
CA ALA A 475 -75.40 -51.44 -15.24
C ALA A 475 -75.53 -52.22 -13.91
N SER A 476 -74.42 -52.75 -13.38
CA SER A 476 -74.37 -53.40 -12.07
C SER A 476 -74.71 -52.47 -10.90
N ALA A 477 -74.57 -51.15 -11.06
CA ALA A 477 -75.00 -50.15 -10.07
C ALA A 477 -76.51 -49.86 -10.13
N LEU A 478 -77.23 -50.41 -11.11
CA LEU A 478 -78.64 -50.12 -11.42
C LEU A 478 -79.56 -51.36 -11.29
N ALA A 479 -79.00 -52.47 -10.80
CA ALA A 479 -79.71 -53.74 -10.63
C ALA A 479 -80.83 -53.69 -9.56
N THR A 480 -80.75 -52.74 -8.61
CA THR A 480 -81.68 -52.61 -7.48
C THR A 480 -82.19 -51.17 -7.38
N ALA A 481 -83.50 -51.00 -7.24
CA ALA A 481 -84.10 -49.69 -6.98
C ALA A 481 -83.72 -49.17 -5.58
N GLY A 482 -83.18 -47.96 -5.51
CA GLY A 482 -82.65 -47.35 -4.29
C GLY A 482 -82.03 -45.98 -4.55
N THR A 483 -81.32 -45.42 -3.56
CA THR A 483 -80.70 -44.09 -3.61
C THR A 483 -79.21 -44.17 -3.28
N TYR A 484 -78.37 -43.46 -4.05
CA TYR A 484 -76.89 -43.55 -3.99
C TYR A 484 -76.22 -42.16 -3.97
N ASN A 485 -75.12 -41.99 -3.23
CA ASN A 485 -74.40 -40.71 -3.06
C ASN A 485 -73.26 -40.49 -4.08
N VAL A 486 -72.90 -39.24 -4.41
CA VAL A 486 -71.79 -38.88 -5.33
C VAL A 486 -70.92 -37.73 -4.78
N THR A 487 -69.57 -37.79 -4.88
CA THR A 487 -68.61 -36.71 -4.48
C THR A 487 -67.47 -36.52 -5.49
N VAL A 488 -66.63 -35.47 -5.34
CA VAL A 488 -65.43 -35.19 -6.17
C VAL A 488 -64.20 -34.83 -5.31
N THR A 489 -62.98 -35.21 -5.73
CA THR A 489 -61.71 -34.94 -5.02
C THR A 489 -60.61 -34.34 -5.91
N ASN A 490 -59.86 -33.34 -5.41
CA ASN A 490 -58.65 -32.75 -6.03
C ASN A 490 -57.35 -33.15 -5.30
N PRO A 491 -56.20 -33.26 -5.98
CA PRO A 491 -54.90 -33.56 -5.35
C PRO A 491 -54.18 -32.37 -4.68
N ALA A 492 -53.23 -32.71 -3.82
CA ALA A 492 -52.31 -31.81 -3.12
C ALA A 492 -51.28 -31.13 -4.06
N PRO A 493 -50.61 -30.03 -3.65
CA PRO A 493 -50.73 -29.32 -2.37
C PRO A 493 -51.94 -28.37 -2.33
N GLY A 494 -52.80 -28.50 -1.32
CA GLY A 494 -53.95 -27.61 -1.06
C GLY A 494 -55.34 -28.18 -1.39
N GLY A 495 -55.43 -29.21 -2.24
CA GLY A 495 -56.70 -29.85 -2.63
C GLY A 495 -57.41 -30.65 -1.52
N GLY A 496 -58.61 -31.13 -1.81
CA GLY A 496 -59.48 -31.88 -0.89
C GLY A 496 -60.71 -32.49 -1.60
N THR A 497 -61.72 -32.90 -0.82
CA THR A 497 -62.95 -33.56 -1.30
C THR A 497 -64.21 -32.72 -1.05
N SER A 498 -65.18 -32.79 -1.97
CA SER A 498 -66.47 -32.08 -1.91
C SER A 498 -67.51 -32.71 -0.96
N THR A 499 -68.60 -31.99 -0.75
CA THR A 499 -69.90 -32.53 -0.27
C THR A 499 -70.57 -33.44 -1.32
N ALA A 500 -71.73 -34.04 -1.00
CA ALA A 500 -72.35 -35.15 -1.75
C ALA A 500 -73.79 -34.93 -2.28
N LEU A 501 -74.22 -35.66 -3.33
CA LEU A 501 -75.55 -35.57 -4.00
C LEU A 501 -76.19 -36.97 -4.40
N PRO A 502 -77.55 -37.12 -4.59
CA PRO A 502 -78.31 -38.42 -4.71
C PRO A 502 -78.96 -38.84 -6.10
N PHE A 503 -79.58 -40.06 -6.25
CA PHE A 503 -80.06 -40.69 -7.55
C PHE A 503 -81.25 -41.78 -7.49
N THR A 504 -82.19 -42.04 -8.49
CA THR A 504 -83.41 -43.01 -8.46
C THR A 504 -83.92 -43.79 -9.78
N VAL A 505 -85.19 -44.34 -10.00
CA VAL A 505 -85.60 -45.48 -11.00
C VAL A 505 -87.11 -45.63 -11.60
N THR A 506 -87.44 -46.15 -12.86
CA THR A 506 -88.83 -46.51 -13.52
C THR A 506 -89.05 -47.75 -14.57
N SER A 507 -90.01 -47.83 -15.60
CA SER A 507 -90.43 -49.01 -16.56
C SER A 507 -91.42 -48.82 -17.86
N ALA A 508 -91.73 -49.81 -18.83
CA ALA A 508 -92.55 -49.68 -20.17
C ALA A 508 -93.29 -50.93 -20.94
N THR A 509 -93.86 -50.86 -22.24
CA THR A 509 -94.91 -51.78 -22.99
C THR A 509 -95.00 -51.96 -24.62
N PRO A 510 -95.94 -52.75 -25.34
CA PRO A 510 -95.91 -53.34 -26.81
C PRO A 510 -97.00 -53.03 -28.00
N ALA A 511 -97.22 -53.84 -29.13
CA ALA A 511 -97.96 -53.53 -30.48
C ALA A 511 -98.54 -54.63 -31.57
N PRO A 512 -99.33 -54.32 -32.70
CA PRO A 512 -100.07 -55.20 -33.75
C PRO A 512 -99.86 -55.16 -35.39
N THR A 513 -100.88 -55.16 -36.35
CA THR A 513 -100.89 -55.70 -37.84
C THR A 513 -101.58 -54.93 -39.10
N ILE A 514 -101.23 -55.17 -40.43
CA ILE A 514 -101.67 -54.54 -41.79
C ILE A 514 -101.76 -55.54 -43.01
N ALA A 515 -102.42 -55.21 -44.17
CA ALA A 515 -102.50 -56.05 -45.42
C ALA A 515 -101.87 -55.55 -46.78
N SER A 516 -102.32 -54.46 -47.44
CA SER A 516 -101.82 -54.08 -48.81
C SER A 516 -102.01 -52.59 -49.21
N PHE A 517 -101.34 -52.08 -50.27
CA PHE A 517 -101.48 -50.69 -50.75
C PHE A 517 -101.18 -50.46 -52.25
N THR A 518 -101.73 -49.39 -52.85
CA THR A 518 -101.49 -48.93 -54.24
C THR A 518 -101.62 -47.41 -54.43
N PRO A 519 -100.89 -46.77 -55.37
CA PRO A 519 -99.77 -47.30 -56.17
C PRO A 519 -98.54 -47.62 -55.30
N ALA A 520 -97.56 -48.33 -55.87
CA ALA A 520 -96.38 -48.79 -55.12
C ALA A 520 -95.20 -47.80 -55.10
N SER A 521 -95.24 -46.73 -55.88
CA SER A 521 -94.15 -45.75 -55.96
C SER A 521 -94.62 -44.37 -56.43
N GLY A 522 -93.90 -43.32 -56.04
CA GLY A 522 -94.08 -41.96 -56.54
C GLY A 522 -93.29 -40.91 -55.74
N PRO A 523 -93.13 -39.68 -56.27
CA PRO A 523 -92.54 -38.58 -55.52
C PRO A 523 -93.46 -38.10 -54.38
N VAL A 524 -92.94 -37.18 -53.56
CA VAL A 524 -93.71 -36.43 -52.55
C VAL A 524 -94.98 -35.84 -53.18
N GLY A 525 -96.12 -35.95 -52.48
CA GLY A 525 -97.43 -35.52 -52.96
C GLY A 525 -98.25 -36.59 -53.69
N THR A 526 -97.70 -37.79 -53.91
CA THR A 526 -98.47 -38.95 -54.41
C THR A 526 -99.54 -39.36 -53.39
N VAL A 527 -100.74 -39.75 -53.85
CA VAL A 527 -101.82 -40.27 -52.98
C VAL A 527 -101.86 -41.81 -53.09
N VAL A 528 -102.00 -42.49 -51.96
CA VAL A 528 -101.91 -43.95 -51.81
C VAL A 528 -103.11 -44.51 -51.04
N THR A 529 -103.67 -45.63 -51.49
CA THR A 529 -104.75 -46.37 -50.84
C THR A 529 -104.16 -47.58 -50.10
N ILE A 530 -104.62 -47.86 -48.88
CA ILE A 530 -104.08 -48.86 -47.95
C ILE A 530 -105.21 -49.74 -47.38
N THR A 531 -104.90 -50.98 -47.01
CA THR A 531 -105.84 -52.00 -46.46
C THR A 531 -105.21 -52.85 -45.35
N GLY A 532 -106.03 -53.38 -44.41
CA GLY A 532 -105.59 -54.18 -43.25
C GLY A 532 -106.73 -54.51 -42.26
N THR A 533 -106.44 -54.61 -40.95
CA THR A 533 -107.42 -54.90 -39.89
C THR A 533 -107.31 -53.94 -38.70
N ASP A 534 -108.35 -53.88 -37.87
CA ASP A 534 -108.36 -53.20 -36.56
C ASP A 534 -108.12 -51.67 -36.60
N PHE A 535 -108.33 -51.04 -37.76
CA PHE A 535 -108.10 -49.59 -37.97
C PHE A 535 -109.17 -48.67 -37.34
N THR A 536 -110.17 -49.22 -36.63
CA THR A 536 -111.26 -48.45 -36.00
C THR A 536 -110.82 -47.42 -34.98
N GLY A 537 -109.58 -47.52 -34.48
CA GLY A 537 -108.93 -46.52 -33.62
C GLY A 537 -107.62 -45.99 -34.18
N ALA A 538 -107.42 -45.96 -35.51
CA ALA A 538 -106.14 -45.54 -36.09
C ALA A 538 -105.83 -44.04 -35.81
N THR A 539 -104.79 -43.78 -35.01
CA THR A 539 -104.36 -42.42 -34.61
C THR A 539 -103.28 -41.84 -35.52
N ALA A 540 -102.55 -42.68 -36.25
CA ALA A 540 -101.52 -42.25 -37.19
C ALA A 540 -101.37 -43.22 -38.37
N VAL A 541 -101.00 -42.67 -39.53
CA VAL A 541 -100.45 -43.41 -40.68
C VAL A 541 -99.14 -42.75 -41.08
N SER A 542 -98.12 -43.54 -41.42
CA SER A 542 -96.81 -43.03 -41.86
C SER A 542 -96.20 -43.84 -43.00
N PHE A 543 -95.36 -43.18 -43.80
CA PHE A 543 -94.57 -43.78 -44.87
C PHE A 543 -93.10 -43.84 -44.41
N ASN A 544 -92.62 -45.06 -44.14
CA ASN A 544 -91.32 -45.33 -43.52
C ASN A 544 -91.04 -44.50 -42.25
N GLY A 545 -92.05 -44.34 -41.39
CA GLY A 545 -92.00 -43.53 -40.18
C GLY A 545 -92.40 -42.07 -40.35
N THR A 546 -92.29 -41.47 -41.54
CA THR A 546 -92.74 -40.08 -41.79
C THR A 546 -94.26 -40.02 -41.85
N ALA A 547 -94.89 -39.35 -40.88
CA ALA A 547 -96.35 -39.23 -40.79
C ALA A 547 -96.97 -38.63 -42.06
N ALA A 548 -98.04 -39.25 -42.55
CA ALA A 548 -98.74 -38.82 -43.76
C ALA A 548 -99.25 -37.39 -43.63
N SER A 549 -99.11 -36.57 -44.69
CA SER A 549 -99.53 -35.16 -44.67
C SER A 549 -101.05 -35.00 -44.56
N SER A 550 -101.79 -36.03 -44.99
CA SER A 550 -103.18 -36.28 -44.64
C SER A 550 -103.46 -37.78 -44.74
N PHE A 551 -104.42 -38.28 -43.95
CA PHE A 551 -105.02 -39.59 -44.18
C PHE A 551 -106.52 -39.57 -43.86
N THR A 552 -107.26 -40.52 -44.43
CA THR A 552 -108.71 -40.69 -44.24
C THR A 552 -109.01 -42.16 -43.97
N ILE A 553 -109.55 -42.45 -42.79
CA ILE A 553 -110.02 -43.80 -42.46
C ILE A 553 -111.31 -44.06 -43.25
N ASN A 554 -111.24 -44.95 -44.23
CA ASN A 554 -112.35 -45.28 -45.11
C ASN A 554 -113.22 -46.41 -44.53
N SER A 555 -112.60 -47.30 -43.75
CA SER A 555 -113.29 -48.35 -42.99
C SER A 555 -112.38 -48.90 -41.87
N ALA A 556 -112.89 -49.83 -41.06
CA ALA A 556 -112.11 -50.66 -40.14
C ALA A 556 -110.94 -51.44 -40.80
N THR A 557 -110.91 -51.49 -42.13
CA THR A 557 -109.98 -52.29 -42.94
C THR A 557 -109.32 -51.50 -44.08
N SER A 558 -109.54 -50.18 -44.20
CA SER A 558 -108.93 -49.36 -45.27
C SER A 558 -108.71 -47.90 -44.88
N ILE A 559 -107.60 -47.33 -45.35
CA ILE A 559 -107.21 -45.93 -45.18
C ILE A 559 -106.63 -45.40 -46.50
N THR A 560 -106.92 -44.17 -46.89
CA THR A 560 -106.17 -43.43 -47.94
C THR A 560 -105.24 -42.42 -47.29
N ALA A 561 -104.02 -42.26 -47.81
CA ALA A 561 -103.00 -41.39 -47.23
C ALA A 561 -102.14 -40.70 -48.31
N THR A 562 -101.71 -39.47 -48.05
CA THR A 562 -100.85 -38.68 -48.96
C THR A 562 -99.39 -38.80 -48.55
N VAL A 563 -98.50 -39.05 -49.51
CA VAL A 563 -97.05 -39.20 -49.31
C VAL A 563 -96.44 -37.85 -48.88
N PRO A 564 -95.93 -37.73 -47.64
CA PRO A 564 -95.51 -36.45 -47.06
C PRO A 564 -94.17 -35.94 -47.61
N THR A 565 -93.93 -34.64 -47.45
CA THR A 565 -92.58 -34.07 -47.54
C THR A 565 -91.67 -34.74 -46.52
N GLY A 566 -90.55 -35.33 -46.96
CA GLY A 566 -89.66 -36.12 -46.10
C GLY A 566 -90.05 -37.60 -45.98
N ALA A 567 -91.00 -38.11 -46.78
CA ALA A 567 -91.15 -39.55 -46.96
C ALA A 567 -89.86 -40.17 -47.54
N THR A 568 -89.57 -41.41 -47.15
CA THR A 568 -88.49 -42.21 -47.73
C THR A 568 -89.03 -43.58 -48.15
N THR A 569 -88.31 -44.28 -49.03
CA THR A 569 -88.69 -45.63 -49.48
C THR A 569 -88.72 -46.61 -48.31
N GLY A 570 -89.87 -47.23 -48.05
CA GLY A 570 -90.03 -48.17 -46.94
C GLY A 570 -91.50 -48.54 -46.67
N ALA A 571 -91.72 -49.28 -45.58
CA ALA A 571 -93.04 -49.80 -45.23
C ALA A 571 -94.01 -48.69 -44.79
N ILE A 572 -95.31 -48.90 -45.03
CA ILE A 572 -96.38 -48.06 -44.50
C ILE A 572 -96.75 -48.58 -43.10
N ALA A 573 -96.89 -47.70 -42.12
CA ALA A 573 -97.28 -48.04 -40.76
C ALA A 573 -98.62 -47.41 -40.37
N ILE A 574 -99.38 -48.08 -39.50
CA ILE A 574 -100.68 -47.64 -38.97
C ILE A 574 -100.71 -47.93 -37.46
N THR A 575 -101.01 -46.92 -36.65
CA THR A 575 -100.97 -47.01 -35.17
C THR A 575 -102.36 -46.89 -34.57
N THR A 576 -102.68 -47.72 -33.58
CA THR A 576 -103.92 -47.71 -32.77
C THR A 576 -103.59 -47.72 -31.27
N PRO A 577 -104.56 -47.62 -30.34
CA PRO A 577 -104.30 -47.75 -28.90
C PRO A 577 -103.76 -49.12 -28.45
N GLY A 578 -103.82 -50.16 -29.31
CA GLY A 578 -103.10 -51.41 -29.08
C GLY A 578 -101.62 -51.36 -29.47
N GLY A 579 -101.23 -50.40 -30.32
CA GLY A 579 -99.87 -50.13 -30.80
C GLY A 579 -99.78 -50.00 -32.33
N THR A 580 -98.59 -50.16 -32.89
CA THR A 580 -98.31 -49.97 -34.33
C THR A 580 -98.20 -51.26 -35.15
N ALA A 581 -98.78 -51.20 -36.34
CA ALA A 581 -98.69 -52.19 -37.40
C ALA A 581 -97.87 -51.68 -38.60
N THR A 582 -97.31 -52.59 -39.42
CA THR A 582 -96.51 -52.24 -40.62
C THR A 582 -96.81 -53.16 -41.81
N SER A 583 -96.73 -52.62 -43.02
CA SER A 583 -96.86 -53.38 -44.27
C SER A 583 -95.63 -54.26 -44.55
N THR A 584 -95.86 -55.41 -45.17
CA THR A 584 -94.79 -56.38 -45.54
C THR A 584 -94.03 -56.00 -46.81
N THR A 585 -94.51 -55.01 -47.57
CA THR A 585 -93.86 -54.43 -48.75
C THR A 585 -93.63 -52.93 -48.57
N ASN A 586 -92.71 -52.38 -49.37
CA ASN A 586 -92.30 -50.97 -49.30
C ASN A 586 -92.99 -50.12 -50.38
N PHE A 587 -93.43 -48.92 -50.01
CA PHE A 587 -93.70 -47.85 -50.96
C PHE A 587 -92.39 -47.16 -51.36
N THR A 588 -92.19 -46.86 -52.65
CA THR A 588 -90.92 -46.30 -53.17
C THR A 588 -91.02 -44.82 -53.48
N VAL A 589 -90.20 -44.00 -52.81
CA VAL A 589 -90.11 -42.55 -53.00
C VAL A 589 -88.93 -42.19 -53.90
N THR A 590 -89.15 -41.30 -54.87
CA THR A 590 -88.13 -40.84 -55.82
C THR A 590 -87.71 -39.38 -55.58
N VAL A 591 -86.39 -39.11 -55.64
CA VAL A 591 -85.78 -37.80 -55.33
C VAL A 591 -84.63 -37.51 -56.32
N PRO A 592 -84.48 -36.28 -56.87
CA PRO A 592 -83.34 -35.92 -57.73
C PRO A 592 -82.04 -35.66 -56.94
N ASN A 593 -80.87 -35.90 -57.55
CA ASN A 593 -79.57 -35.56 -56.98
C ASN A 593 -79.35 -34.03 -56.99
N PRO A 594 -78.83 -33.42 -55.90
CA PRO A 594 -78.48 -32.00 -55.87
C PRO A 594 -77.24 -31.68 -56.73
N LEU A 595 -77.05 -30.39 -57.03
CA LEU A 595 -75.80 -29.86 -57.57
C LEU A 595 -74.76 -29.77 -56.43
N PRO A 596 -73.51 -30.23 -56.62
CA PRO A 596 -72.49 -30.19 -55.57
C PRO A 596 -71.89 -28.78 -55.42
N VAL A 597 -71.51 -28.42 -54.19
CA VAL A 597 -70.84 -27.15 -53.87
C VAL A 597 -69.60 -27.45 -53.04
N ILE A 598 -68.44 -26.88 -53.39
CA ILE A 598 -67.22 -26.95 -52.57
C ILE A 598 -67.21 -25.74 -51.61
N SER A 599 -66.91 -25.98 -50.33
CA SER A 599 -66.71 -24.94 -49.32
C SER A 599 -65.24 -24.78 -48.91
N SER A 600 -64.44 -25.85 -48.95
CA SER A 600 -62.99 -25.77 -48.71
C SER A 600 -62.20 -26.96 -49.29
N LEU A 601 -60.89 -26.75 -49.43
CA LEU A 601 -59.90 -27.75 -49.81
C LEU A 601 -58.88 -27.89 -48.66
N SER A 602 -58.48 -29.11 -48.32
CA SER A 602 -57.44 -29.38 -47.32
C SER A 602 -56.50 -30.52 -47.76
N PRO A 603 -55.21 -30.26 -48.04
CA PRO A 603 -54.61 -28.93 -48.16
C PRO A 603 -55.22 -28.14 -49.34
N ASN A 604 -55.06 -26.82 -49.34
CA ASN A 604 -55.39 -25.95 -50.48
C ASN A 604 -54.14 -25.50 -51.28
N THR A 605 -52.96 -25.96 -50.87
CA THR A 605 -51.69 -25.68 -51.54
C THR A 605 -50.75 -26.89 -51.53
N ALA A 606 -49.76 -26.90 -52.42
CA ALA A 606 -48.61 -27.81 -52.40
C ALA A 606 -47.36 -27.09 -52.95
N VAL A 607 -46.18 -27.67 -52.78
CA VAL A 607 -44.95 -27.20 -53.45
C VAL A 607 -44.77 -27.97 -54.76
N ALA A 608 -44.26 -27.33 -55.81
CA ALA A 608 -44.05 -27.98 -57.09
C ALA A 608 -43.08 -29.17 -56.95
N GLY A 609 -43.50 -30.35 -57.42
CA GLY A 609 -42.75 -31.60 -57.28
C GLY A 609 -42.90 -32.31 -55.92
N SER A 610 -43.82 -31.91 -55.05
CA SER A 610 -44.16 -32.68 -53.84
C SER A 610 -44.62 -34.12 -54.17
N PRO A 611 -44.44 -35.08 -53.24
CA PRO A 611 -45.01 -36.42 -53.38
C PRO A 611 -46.55 -36.39 -53.45
N ALA A 612 -47.13 -37.50 -53.91
CA ALA A 612 -48.58 -37.66 -53.98
C ALA A 612 -49.23 -37.55 -52.59
N PHE A 613 -50.42 -36.92 -52.52
CA PHE A 613 -51.11 -36.65 -51.26
C PHE A 613 -52.63 -36.80 -51.40
N THR A 614 -53.32 -36.93 -50.26
CA THR A 614 -54.79 -36.97 -50.21
C THR A 614 -55.34 -35.55 -50.06
N LEU A 615 -56.07 -35.09 -51.07
CA LEU A 615 -56.86 -33.87 -51.04
C LEU A 615 -58.22 -34.15 -50.39
N THR A 616 -58.52 -33.51 -49.28
CA THR A 616 -59.86 -33.51 -48.68
C THR A 616 -60.66 -32.35 -49.27
N VAL A 617 -61.79 -32.65 -49.90
CA VAL A 617 -62.73 -31.65 -50.44
C VAL A 617 -63.93 -31.61 -49.53
N THR A 618 -64.15 -30.48 -48.86
CA THR A 618 -65.32 -30.25 -47.99
C THR A 618 -66.31 -29.36 -48.73
N GLY A 619 -67.61 -29.59 -48.51
CA GLY A 619 -68.67 -28.95 -49.28
C GLY A 619 -70.06 -29.38 -48.84
N THR A 620 -71.01 -29.31 -49.76
CA THR A 620 -72.40 -29.77 -49.58
C THR A 620 -72.95 -30.39 -50.86
N GLY A 621 -73.95 -31.26 -50.71
CA GLY A 621 -74.65 -31.87 -51.83
C GLY A 621 -73.86 -32.97 -52.54
N PHE A 622 -72.81 -33.53 -51.94
CA PHE A 622 -72.12 -34.69 -52.51
C PHE A 622 -72.99 -35.95 -52.37
N VAL A 623 -72.80 -36.92 -53.28
CA VAL A 623 -73.52 -38.20 -53.32
C VAL A 623 -72.55 -39.35 -53.56
N ASN A 624 -72.96 -40.59 -53.29
CA ASN A 624 -72.14 -41.74 -53.66
C ASN A 624 -72.02 -41.78 -55.20
N GLY A 625 -70.78 -41.78 -55.71
CA GLY A 625 -70.48 -41.57 -57.13
C GLY A 625 -70.10 -40.13 -57.53
N SER A 626 -70.01 -39.18 -56.59
CA SER A 626 -69.38 -37.87 -56.85
C SER A 626 -67.89 -38.03 -57.18
N ALA A 627 -67.42 -37.35 -58.23
CA ALA A 627 -66.01 -37.34 -58.63
C ALA A 627 -65.37 -35.96 -58.41
N VAL A 628 -64.17 -35.93 -57.80
CA VAL A 628 -63.32 -34.72 -57.73
C VAL A 628 -62.49 -34.64 -59.01
N ASN A 629 -62.44 -33.47 -59.65
CA ASN A 629 -61.57 -33.19 -60.79
C ASN A 629 -60.52 -32.13 -60.41
N PHE A 630 -59.28 -32.29 -60.86
CA PHE A 630 -58.17 -31.37 -60.63
C PHE A 630 -57.64 -30.86 -61.98
N SER A 631 -57.80 -29.56 -62.24
CA SER A 631 -57.62 -28.91 -63.54
C SER A 631 -58.25 -29.67 -64.72
N GLY A 632 -59.45 -30.23 -64.50
CA GLY A 632 -60.23 -30.96 -65.50
C GLY A 632 -59.97 -32.47 -65.59
N ALA A 633 -58.91 -33.00 -64.96
CA ALA A 633 -58.67 -34.43 -64.87
C ALA A 633 -59.38 -35.03 -63.65
N ALA A 634 -60.21 -36.07 -63.83
CA ALA A 634 -60.86 -36.77 -62.73
C ALA A 634 -59.82 -37.51 -61.87
N LEU A 635 -59.91 -37.35 -60.55
CA LEU A 635 -59.07 -38.04 -59.56
C LEU A 635 -59.77 -39.28 -59.01
N THR A 636 -58.98 -40.25 -58.56
CA THR A 636 -59.47 -41.37 -57.73
C THR A 636 -60.10 -40.80 -56.47
N THR A 637 -61.43 -40.82 -56.42
CA THR A 637 -62.25 -40.14 -55.40
C THR A 637 -62.94 -41.17 -54.51
N THR A 638 -62.85 -40.96 -53.20
CA THR A 638 -63.59 -41.71 -52.18
C THR A 638 -64.66 -40.80 -51.57
N PHE A 639 -65.91 -41.24 -51.64
CA PHE A 639 -67.02 -40.60 -50.93
C PHE A 639 -66.91 -40.88 -49.43
N VAL A 640 -66.85 -39.82 -48.61
CA VAL A 640 -66.79 -39.93 -47.14
C VAL A 640 -68.15 -39.57 -46.54
N SER A 641 -68.78 -38.48 -47.01
CA SER A 641 -70.12 -38.06 -46.62
C SER A 641 -70.74 -37.13 -47.67
N ALA A 642 -72.00 -36.77 -47.51
CA ALA A 642 -72.66 -35.75 -48.33
C ALA A 642 -72.06 -34.32 -48.23
N THR A 643 -71.07 -34.13 -47.34
CA THR A 643 -70.30 -32.90 -47.14
C THR A 643 -68.79 -33.08 -47.30
N GLN A 644 -68.28 -34.30 -47.54
CA GLN A 644 -66.84 -34.55 -47.68
C GLN A 644 -66.51 -35.65 -48.69
N LEU A 645 -65.54 -35.36 -49.56
CA LEU A 645 -64.84 -36.32 -50.41
C LEU A 645 -63.35 -36.31 -50.06
N THR A 646 -62.65 -37.42 -50.32
CA THR A 646 -61.18 -37.44 -50.38
C THR A 646 -60.74 -37.91 -51.76
N ALA A 647 -59.66 -37.33 -52.29
CA ALA A 647 -59.16 -37.64 -53.63
C ALA A 647 -57.64 -37.71 -53.64
N ALA A 648 -57.07 -38.70 -54.34
CA ALA A 648 -55.62 -38.84 -54.45
C ALA A 648 -55.06 -37.90 -55.54
N VAL A 649 -54.25 -36.91 -55.16
CA VAL A 649 -53.51 -36.04 -56.09
C VAL A 649 -52.13 -36.66 -56.33
N PRO A 650 -51.82 -37.12 -57.56
CA PRO A 650 -50.51 -37.69 -57.85
C PRO A 650 -49.45 -36.58 -57.99
N ALA A 651 -48.18 -36.90 -57.68
CA ALA A 651 -47.06 -35.97 -57.82
C ALA A 651 -46.92 -35.37 -59.24
N SER A 652 -47.33 -36.13 -60.27
CA SER A 652 -47.36 -35.69 -61.67
C SER A 652 -48.37 -34.59 -61.97
N ALA A 653 -49.38 -34.37 -61.12
CA ALA A 653 -50.37 -33.30 -61.29
C ALA A 653 -49.88 -31.94 -60.77
N ILE A 654 -48.75 -31.89 -60.05
CA ILE A 654 -48.23 -30.72 -59.35
C ILE A 654 -46.74 -30.46 -59.63
N THR A 655 -46.24 -30.81 -60.82
CA THR A 655 -44.84 -30.61 -61.20
C THR A 655 -44.48 -29.14 -61.47
N THR A 656 -45.47 -28.28 -61.68
CA THR A 656 -45.30 -26.88 -62.12
C THR A 656 -46.04 -25.94 -61.16
N ALA A 657 -45.38 -24.87 -60.73
CA ALA A 657 -46.02 -23.84 -59.90
C ALA A 657 -47.10 -23.07 -60.68
N GLY A 658 -48.21 -22.73 -60.01
CA GLY A 658 -49.36 -22.07 -60.61
C GLY A 658 -50.67 -22.31 -59.84
N THR A 659 -51.77 -21.74 -60.33
CA THR A 659 -53.12 -21.94 -59.77
C THR A 659 -53.86 -23.02 -60.55
N TYR A 660 -54.43 -23.98 -59.83
CA TYR A 660 -55.15 -25.14 -60.35
C TYR A 660 -56.61 -25.08 -59.87
N ASN A 661 -57.54 -25.57 -60.71
CA ASN A 661 -58.98 -25.52 -60.42
C ASN A 661 -59.50 -26.89 -59.99
N VAL A 662 -60.12 -26.97 -58.82
CA VAL A 662 -60.76 -28.19 -58.30
C VAL A 662 -62.27 -28.08 -58.43
N THR A 663 -62.93 -29.07 -59.02
CA THR A 663 -64.40 -29.19 -59.09
C THR A 663 -64.87 -30.54 -58.57
N VAL A 664 -66.17 -30.63 -58.22
CA VAL A 664 -66.85 -31.90 -57.95
C VAL A 664 -67.99 -32.08 -58.95
N THR A 665 -68.16 -33.28 -59.49
CA THR A 665 -69.26 -33.63 -60.40
C THR A 665 -70.13 -34.73 -59.80
N ASN A 666 -71.45 -34.50 -59.76
CA ASN A 666 -72.47 -35.46 -59.34
C ASN A 666 -73.14 -36.15 -60.54
N PRO A 667 -73.46 -37.46 -60.46
CA PRO A 667 -74.21 -38.18 -61.47
C PRO A 667 -75.69 -37.74 -61.54
N ALA A 668 -76.30 -37.97 -62.71
CA ALA A 668 -77.73 -37.81 -62.96
C ALA A 668 -78.57 -38.92 -62.25
N PRO A 669 -79.89 -38.78 -62.07
CA PRO A 669 -80.76 -37.65 -62.48
C PRO A 669 -80.68 -36.47 -61.51
N GLY A 670 -80.79 -35.24 -62.03
CA GLY A 670 -80.33 -34.04 -61.33
C GLY A 670 -78.81 -33.87 -61.53
N GLY A 671 -78.06 -33.63 -60.46
CA GLY A 671 -76.59 -33.64 -60.48
C GLY A 671 -75.95 -32.45 -61.19
N GLY A 672 -74.74 -32.66 -61.73
CA GLY A 672 -73.95 -31.63 -62.41
C GLY A 672 -72.62 -31.31 -61.70
N THR A 673 -71.87 -30.32 -62.21
CA THR A 673 -70.54 -29.94 -61.73
C THR A 673 -70.57 -28.66 -60.89
N SER A 674 -69.80 -28.62 -59.81
CA SER A 674 -69.67 -27.48 -58.91
C SER A 674 -68.98 -26.29 -59.58
N ALA A 675 -69.10 -25.11 -58.95
CA ALA A 675 -68.11 -24.04 -59.14
C ALA A 675 -66.70 -24.54 -58.76
N ALA A 676 -65.67 -23.94 -59.36
CA ALA A 676 -64.28 -24.30 -59.09
C ALA A 676 -63.76 -23.65 -57.80
N ALA A 677 -63.12 -24.45 -56.94
CA ALA A 677 -62.27 -23.99 -55.85
C ALA A 677 -60.81 -23.93 -56.31
N THR A 678 -60.05 -22.95 -55.83
CA THR A 678 -58.64 -22.76 -56.21
C THR A 678 -57.69 -23.55 -55.32
N PHE A 679 -56.71 -24.19 -55.96
CA PHE A 679 -55.58 -24.87 -55.32
C PHE A 679 -54.27 -24.27 -55.85
N THR A 680 -53.33 -23.89 -54.99
CA THR A 680 -52.09 -23.20 -55.43
C THR A 680 -50.86 -24.09 -55.28
N VAL A 681 -50.16 -24.36 -56.37
CA VAL A 681 -48.84 -24.98 -56.35
C VAL A 681 -47.77 -23.89 -56.32
N THR A 682 -46.93 -23.86 -55.28
CA THR A 682 -45.89 -22.85 -55.08
C THR A 682 -44.53 -23.29 -55.64
N THR A 683 -43.66 -22.32 -55.89
CA THR A 683 -42.25 -22.54 -56.23
C THR A 683 -41.48 -23.14 -55.03
N PRO A 684 -40.60 -24.12 -55.23
CA PRO A 684 -39.74 -24.63 -54.17
C PRO A 684 -38.80 -23.55 -53.63
N ALA A 685 -38.70 -23.45 -52.30
CA ALA A 685 -37.77 -22.54 -51.66
C ALA A 685 -36.30 -22.91 -51.97
N PRO A 686 -35.39 -21.92 -52.07
CA PRO A 686 -33.97 -22.20 -52.19
C PRO A 686 -33.38 -22.81 -50.90
N THR A 687 -32.18 -23.38 -51.00
CA THR A 687 -31.34 -23.68 -49.84
C THR A 687 -29.92 -23.17 -50.06
N VAL A 688 -29.18 -22.88 -48.99
CA VAL A 688 -27.74 -22.59 -49.05
C VAL A 688 -27.03 -23.55 -48.10
N THR A 689 -26.39 -24.58 -48.67
CA THR A 689 -25.81 -25.70 -47.90
C THR A 689 -24.35 -25.47 -47.56
N SER A 690 -23.59 -24.79 -48.42
CA SER A 690 -22.19 -24.44 -48.17
C SER A 690 -21.73 -23.29 -49.07
N PHE A 691 -20.55 -22.73 -48.78
CA PHE A 691 -19.89 -21.74 -49.62
C PHE A 691 -18.36 -21.83 -49.47
N THR A 692 -17.62 -21.52 -50.54
CA THR A 692 -16.15 -21.53 -50.58
C THR A 692 -15.58 -20.34 -51.37
N PRO A 693 -14.52 -19.66 -50.87
CA PRO A 693 -13.90 -19.81 -49.56
C PRO A 693 -14.86 -19.37 -48.42
N ALA A 694 -14.57 -19.79 -47.19
CA ALA A 694 -15.37 -19.43 -46.02
C ALA A 694 -15.09 -18.00 -45.49
N SER A 695 -14.03 -17.36 -46.00
CA SER A 695 -13.59 -16.02 -45.64
C SER A 695 -12.85 -15.34 -46.79
N GLY A 696 -12.73 -14.01 -46.73
CA GLY A 696 -11.92 -13.23 -47.65
C GLY A 696 -12.22 -11.73 -47.63
N PRO A 697 -11.37 -10.88 -48.24
CA PRO A 697 -11.60 -9.45 -48.34
C PRO A 697 -12.71 -9.10 -49.34
N VAL A 698 -13.08 -7.82 -49.36
CA VAL A 698 -13.87 -7.21 -50.44
C VAL A 698 -13.26 -7.57 -51.81
N GLY A 699 -14.10 -7.95 -52.77
CA GLY A 699 -13.67 -8.44 -54.08
C GLY A 699 -13.38 -9.94 -54.17
N THR A 700 -13.44 -10.69 -53.05
CA THR A 700 -13.39 -12.16 -53.08
C THR A 700 -14.59 -12.70 -53.85
N VAL A 701 -14.35 -13.63 -54.79
CA VAL A 701 -15.42 -14.41 -55.44
C VAL A 701 -15.69 -15.65 -54.61
N VAL A 702 -16.94 -15.82 -54.18
CA VAL A 702 -17.41 -16.92 -53.34
C VAL A 702 -18.35 -17.81 -54.14
N THR A 703 -18.04 -19.11 -54.20
CA THR A 703 -18.91 -20.13 -54.78
C THR A 703 -19.88 -20.61 -53.71
N ILE A 704 -21.16 -20.32 -53.90
CA ILE A 704 -22.27 -20.69 -53.03
C ILE A 704 -22.91 -21.96 -53.60
N THR A 705 -23.18 -22.95 -52.75
CA THR A 705 -23.78 -24.24 -53.11
C THR A 705 -25.11 -24.42 -52.38
N GLY A 706 -26.09 -25.04 -53.04
CA GLY A 706 -27.44 -25.17 -52.51
C GLY A 706 -28.39 -25.93 -53.44
N THR A 707 -29.68 -25.63 -53.36
CA THR A 707 -30.73 -26.17 -54.25
C THR A 707 -31.73 -25.09 -54.64
N ASN A 708 -32.44 -25.30 -55.76
CA ASN A 708 -33.45 -24.40 -56.31
C ASN A 708 -32.95 -22.96 -56.56
N LEU A 709 -31.66 -22.82 -56.90
CA LEU A 709 -30.98 -21.53 -57.12
C LEU A 709 -31.22 -20.91 -58.51
N THR A 710 -31.87 -21.64 -59.42
CA THR A 710 -32.32 -21.14 -60.73
C THR A 710 -33.24 -19.94 -60.57
N GLY A 711 -32.93 -18.85 -61.28
CA GLY A 711 -33.72 -17.62 -61.24
C GLY A 711 -33.48 -16.77 -59.98
N ALA A 712 -32.36 -16.96 -59.26
CA ALA A 712 -32.00 -16.07 -58.15
C ALA A 712 -31.95 -14.60 -58.59
N THR A 713 -32.64 -13.75 -57.84
CA THR A 713 -32.79 -12.31 -58.08
C THR A 713 -31.86 -11.45 -57.22
N GLY A 714 -31.21 -12.05 -56.21
CA GLY A 714 -30.22 -11.36 -55.39
C GLY A 714 -29.37 -12.30 -54.55
N VAL A 715 -28.15 -11.85 -54.26
CA VAL A 715 -27.25 -12.44 -53.27
C VAL A 715 -26.78 -11.33 -52.33
N SER A 716 -26.67 -11.59 -51.03
CA SER A 716 -26.11 -10.63 -50.08
C SER A 716 -25.21 -11.29 -49.03
N PHE A 717 -24.26 -10.52 -48.52
CA PHE A 717 -23.33 -10.87 -47.44
C PHE A 717 -23.72 -10.05 -46.20
N ASN A 718 -24.22 -10.72 -45.16
CA ASN A 718 -24.78 -10.10 -43.95
C ASN A 718 -25.78 -8.96 -44.26
N GLY A 719 -26.66 -9.19 -45.25
CA GLY A 719 -27.65 -8.21 -45.71
C GLY A 719 -27.16 -7.22 -46.77
N MET A 720 -25.84 -7.02 -46.97
CA MET A 720 -25.33 -6.15 -48.04
C MET A 720 -25.30 -6.88 -49.39
N ALA A 721 -26.02 -6.35 -50.38
CA ALA A 721 -26.09 -6.93 -51.73
C ALA A 721 -24.72 -7.06 -52.39
N ALA A 722 -24.44 -8.23 -52.98
CA ALA A 722 -23.21 -8.50 -53.71
C ALA A 722 -23.04 -7.57 -54.92
N THR A 723 -21.81 -7.13 -55.21
CA THR A 723 -21.52 -6.24 -56.37
C THR A 723 -21.78 -6.93 -57.71
N SER A 724 -21.70 -8.25 -57.74
CA SER A 724 -22.05 -9.10 -58.87
C SER A 724 -22.33 -10.52 -58.37
N PHE A 725 -23.20 -11.24 -59.07
CA PHE A 725 -23.33 -12.69 -58.94
C PHE A 725 -23.68 -13.32 -60.28
N THR A 726 -23.46 -14.63 -60.41
CA THR A 726 -23.76 -15.42 -61.60
C THR A 726 -24.39 -16.74 -61.17
N VAL A 727 -25.59 -17.05 -61.67
CA VAL A 727 -26.27 -18.32 -61.42
C VAL A 727 -25.69 -19.36 -62.37
N ASN A 728 -24.86 -20.25 -61.85
CA ASN A 728 -24.12 -21.25 -62.63
C ASN A 728 -24.98 -22.50 -62.89
N SER A 729 -25.86 -22.85 -61.95
CA SER A 729 -26.80 -23.96 -62.06
C SER A 729 -27.96 -23.81 -61.05
N ALA A 730 -28.89 -24.77 -61.03
CA ALA A 730 -29.89 -24.89 -59.96
C ALA A 730 -29.30 -25.18 -58.56
N THR A 731 -28.00 -25.46 -58.48
CA THR A 731 -27.29 -25.82 -57.24
C THR A 731 -26.05 -24.98 -56.95
N SER A 732 -25.66 -24.04 -57.83
CA SER A 732 -24.47 -23.19 -57.66
C SER A 732 -24.65 -21.76 -58.14
N ILE A 733 -24.16 -20.81 -57.35
CA ILE A 733 -24.01 -19.39 -57.69
C ILE A 733 -22.57 -18.97 -57.34
N THR A 734 -21.93 -18.13 -58.16
CA THR A 734 -20.72 -17.40 -57.77
C THR A 734 -21.08 -15.94 -57.48
N ALA A 735 -20.60 -15.37 -56.38
CA ALA A 735 -20.92 -13.99 -55.97
C ALA A 735 -19.70 -13.26 -55.41
N THR A 736 -19.59 -11.96 -55.70
CA THR A 736 -18.44 -11.12 -55.31
C THR A 736 -18.74 -10.35 -54.02
N VAL A 737 -17.85 -10.43 -53.03
CA VAL A 737 -17.99 -9.73 -51.73
C VAL A 737 -17.98 -8.21 -51.95
N PRO A 738 -19.05 -7.48 -51.55
CA PRO A 738 -19.21 -6.07 -51.84
C PRO A 738 -18.40 -5.13 -50.92
N THR A 739 -18.15 -3.91 -51.39
CA THR A 739 -17.52 -2.83 -50.60
C THR A 739 -18.42 -2.44 -49.43
N GLY A 740 -17.95 -2.65 -48.20
CA GLY A 740 -18.73 -2.41 -46.97
C GLY A 740 -19.41 -3.66 -46.39
N ALA A 741 -19.19 -4.84 -46.98
CA ALA A 741 -19.65 -6.10 -46.39
C ALA A 741 -19.12 -6.29 -44.96
N THR A 742 -19.93 -6.91 -44.11
CA THR A 742 -19.54 -7.33 -42.75
C THR A 742 -19.66 -8.84 -42.62
N SER A 743 -18.93 -9.43 -41.68
CA SER A 743 -18.97 -10.87 -41.43
C SER A 743 -20.36 -11.31 -40.94
N GLY A 744 -20.92 -12.33 -41.58
CA GLY A 744 -22.28 -12.82 -41.32
C GLY A 744 -22.74 -13.80 -42.39
N THR A 745 -24.01 -14.21 -42.36
CA THR A 745 -24.53 -15.22 -43.28
C THR A 745 -24.63 -14.70 -44.72
N ILE A 746 -24.50 -15.61 -45.68
CA ILE A 746 -24.79 -15.33 -47.10
C ILE A 746 -26.27 -15.63 -47.32
N ALA A 747 -27.01 -14.69 -47.90
CA ALA A 747 -28.39 -14.89 -48.32
C ALA A 747 -28.49 -15.01 -49.85
N VAL A 748 -29.33 -15.91 -50.34
CA VAL A 748 -29.72 -16.02 -51.75
C VAL A 748 -31.25 -15.90 -51.84
N THR A 749 -31.73 -14.96 -52.65
CA THR A 749 -33.15 -14.71 -52.90
C THR A 749 -33.54 -15.21 -54.28
N THR A 750 -34.65 -15.96 -54.37
CA THR A 750 -35.26 -16.46 -55.60
C THR A 750 -36.79 -16.22 -55.57
N PRO A 751 -37.53 -16.47 -56.67
CA PRO A 751 -38.99 -16.49 -56.66
C PRO A 751 -39.62 -17.57 -55.75
N GLY A 752 -38.83 -18.48 -55.16
CA GLY A 752 -39.27 -19.41 -54.12
C GLY A 752 -39.07 -18.90 -52.68
N GLY A 753 -38.50 -17.70 -52.51
CA GLY A 753 -38.16 -17.11 -51.21
C GLY A 753 -36.65 -16.87 -51.04
N THR A 754 -36.22 -16.59 -49.82
CA THR A 754 -34.80 -16.35 -49.47
C THR A 754 -34.29 -17.45 -48.56
N ALA A 755 -33.09 -17.97 -48.85
CA ALA A 755 -32.36 -18.88 -47.97
C ALA A 755 -31.06 -18.24 -47.50
N THR A 756 -30.73 -18.43 -46.23
CA THR A 756 -29.47 -18.03 -45.61
C THR A 756 -28.58 -19.24 -45.37
N SER A 757 -27.26 -19.04 -45.44
CA SER A 757 -26.28 -20.05 -45.04
C SER A 757 -26.34 -20.31 -43.53
N ALA A 758 -26.18 -21.58 -43.12
CA ALA A 758 -26.15 -21.96 -41.71
C ALA A 758 -24.90 -21.44 -40.95
N THR A 759 -23.84 -21.10 -41.69
CA THR A 759 -22.59 -20.52 -41.17
C THR A 759 -22.36 -19.13 -41.74
N SER A 760 -21.59 -18.31 -41.01
CA SER A 760 -21.19 -16.97 -41.47
C SER A 760 -19.99 -17.02 -42.41
N PHE A 761 -20.01 -16.21 -43.47
CA PHE A 761 -18.82 -15.82 -44.22
C PHE A 761 -18.07 -14.73 -43.44
N THR A 762 -16.76 -14.87 -43.30
CA THR A 762 -15.92 -13.89 -42.59
C THR A 762 -15.27 -12.91 -43.55
N VAL A 763 -15.72 -11.66 -43.54
CA VAL A 763 -15.10 -10.58 -44.32
C VAL A 763 -13.80 -10.16 -43.63
N THR A 764 -12.66 -10.37 -44.29
CA THR A 764 -11.35 -10.03 -43.73
C THR A 764 -10.90 -8.64 -44.20
N VAL A 765 -10.76 -7.69 -43.28
CA VAL A 765 -10.10 -6.41 -43.59
C VAL A 765 -8.58 -6.67 -43.72
N PRO A 766 -7.91 -6.22 -44.80
CA PRO A 766 -6.46 -6.31 -44.89
C PRO A 766 -5.79 -5.47 -43.80
N ASN A 767 -4.80 -6.03 -43.11
CA ASN A 767 -3.98 -5.27 -42.18
C ASN A 767 -3.21 -4.17 -42.94
N PRO A 768 -3.09 -2.94 -42.40
CA PRO A 768 -2.23 -1.92 -42.98
C PRO A 768 -0.76 -2.35 -42.96
N ALA A 769 0.06 -1.76 -43.84
CA ALA A 769 1.52 -1.90 -43.76
C ALA A 769 2.05 -1.07 -42.57
N PRO A 770 2.90 -1.62 -41.69
CA PRO A 770 3.39 -0.90 -40.52
C PRO A 770 4.50 0.10 -40.89
N THR A 771 4.55 1.22 -40.19
CA THR A 771 5.67 2.19 -40.26
C THR A 771 6.26 2.40 -38.87
N ILE A 772 7.56 2.73 -38.79
CA ILE A 772 8.21 3.16 -37.55
C ILE A 772 8.53 4.64 -37.68
N SER A 773 8.18 5.44 -36.66
CA SER A 773 8.51 6.86 -36.56
C SER A 773 9.60 7.14 -35.52
N SER A 774 9.69 6.34 -34.44
CA SER A 774 10.78 6.44 -33.47
C SER A 774 10.99 5.17 -32.64
N LEU A 775 12.19 5.08 -32.04
CA LEU A 775 12.59 4.04 -31.09
C LEU A 775 12.95 4.70 -29.75
N SER A 776 12.48 4.13 -28.63
CA SER A 776 12.81 4.59 -27.29
C SER A 776 13.10 3.41 -26.34
N PRO A 777 14.35 3.23 -25.88
CA PRO A 777 15.55 3.98 -26.32
C PRO A 777 15.87 3.72 -27.80
N SER A 778 16.62 4.63 -28.43
CA SER A 778 17.17 4.46 -29.79
C SER A 778 18.61 3.96 -29.80
N THR A 779 19.26 3.92 -28.61
CA THR A 779 20.65 3.50 -28.44
C THR A 779 20.85 2.78 -27.10
N THR A 780 21.93 2.00 -26.97
CA THR A 780 22.39 1.44 -25.68
C THR A 780 23.89 1.15 -25.75
N VAL A 781 24.50 0.71 -24.64
CA VAL A 781 25.91 0.28 -24.58
C VAL A 781 26.03 -1.23 -24.78
N ALA A 782 27.11 -1.70 -25.41
CA ALA A 782 27.34 -3.12 -25.62
C ALA A 782 27.49 -3.87 -24.28
N GLY A 783 26.75 -4.96 -24.13
CA GLY A 783 26.66 -5.73 -22.88
C GLY A 783 25.67 -5.18 -21.85
N SER A 784 24.84 -4.19 -22.20
CA SER A 784 23.72 -3.74 -21.37
C SER A 784 22.78 -4.90 -20.96
N PRO A 785 22.14 -4.82 -19.77
CA PRO A 785 21.10 -5.78 -19.38
C PRO A 785 19.90 -5.72 -20.34
N ALA A 786 19.05 -6.76 -20.28
CA ALA A 786 17.84 -6.81 -21.08
C ALA A 786 16.90 -5.63 -20.77
N PHE A 787 16.28 -5.05 -21.80
CA PHE A 787 15.46 -3.84 -21.68
C PHE A 787 14.24 -3.88 -22.61
N THR A 788 13.23 -3.06 -22.30
CA THR A 788 12.06 -2.89 -23.16
C THR A 788 12.30 -1.79 -24.19
N LEU A 789 12.32 -2.16 -25.46
CA LEU A 789 12.33 -1.24 -26.59
C LEU A 789 10.89 -0.82 -26.91
N THR A 790 10.58 0.47 -26.76
CA THR A 790 9.33 1.07 -27.24
C THR A 790 9.49 1.44 -28.71
N VAL A 791 8.65 0.90 -29.57
CA VAL A 791 8.61 1.22 -31.00
C VAL A 791 7.35 2.04 -31.27
N THR A 792 7.53 3.30 -31.67
CA THR A 792 6.40 4.20 -32.03
C THR A 792 6.32 4.32 -33.55
N GLY A 793 5.12 4.42 -34.09
CA GLY A 793 4.87 4.36 -35.52
C GLY A 793 3.40 4.50 -35.88
N THR A 794 2.99 3.89 -36.99
CA THR A 794 1.58 3.82 -37.41
C THR A 794 1.27 2.50 -38.10
N GLY A 795 -0.03 2.14 -38.11
CA GLY A 795 -0.51 0.94 -38.78
C GLY A 795 -0.15 -0.35 -38.06
N PHE A 796 0.14 -0.33 -36.76
CA PHE A 796 0.31 -1.57 -36.00
C PHE A 796 -1.06 -2.23 -35.73
N VAL A 797 -1.06 -3.55 -35.64
CA VAL A 797 -2.24 -4.39 -35.33
C VAL A 797 -1.92 -5.39 -34.21
N THR A 798 -2.93 -5.95 -33.55
CA THR A 798 -2.75 -7.08 -32.63
C THR A 798 -2.06 -8.23 -33.37
N GLY A 799 -0.90 -8.68 -32.87
CA GLY A 799 -0.04 -9.67 -33.55
C GLY A 799 1.08 -9.08 -34.40
N SER A 800 1.28 -7.75 -34.41
CA SER A 800 2.51 -7.14 -34.94
C SER A 800 3.72 -7.60 -34.13
N VAL A 801 4.82 -7.94 -34.81
CA VAL A 801 6.08 -8.34 -34.16
C VAL A 801 7.22 -7.37 -34.50
N VAL A 802 7.98 -6.97 -33.47
CA VAL A 802 9.25 -6.26 -33.62
C VAL A 802 10.34 -7.28 -33.94
N ASN A 803 11.13 -6.99 -34.98
CA ASN A 803 12.28 -7.75 -35.40
C ASN A 803 13.53 -6.89 -35.23
N PHE A 804 14.49 -7.36 -34.43
CA PHE A 804 15.74 -6.69 -34.10
C PHE A 804 16.90 -7.44 -34.77
N ASN A 805 17.42 -6.84 -35.84
CA ASN A 805 18.52 -7.34 -36.67
C ASN A 805 18.34 -8.80 -37.14
N GLY A 806 17.13 -9.16 -37.58
CA GLY A 806 16.76 -10.50 -38.05
C GLY A 806 16.15 -11.40 -36.96
N THR A 807 16.30 -11.06 -35.68
CA THR A 807 15.70 -11.80 -34.57
C THR A 807 14.34 -11.23 -34.18
N VAL A 808 13.27 -12.03 -34.31
CA VAL A 808 11.95 -11.66 -33.81
C VAL A 808 11.97 -11.60 -32.27
N LEU A 809 11.50 -10.49 -31.70
CA LEU A 809 11.44 -10.26 -30.26
C LEU A 809 10.03 -10.53 -29.71
N THR A 810 9.95 -10.94 -28.44
CA THR A 810 8.69 -10.98 -27.69
C THR A 810 8.10 -9.56 -27.66
N THR A 811 6.98 -9.38 -28.34
CA THR A 811 6.38 -8.07 -28.64
C THR A 811 4.98 -7.97 -28.03
N THR A 812 4.77 -6.93 -27.25
CA THR A 812 3.47 -6.53 -26.70
C THR A 812 2.89 -5.39 -27.54
N PHE A 813 1.71 -5.63 -28.11
CA PHE A 813 0.92 -4.59 -28.76
C PHE A 813 0.34 -3.64 -27.70
N VAL A 814 0.63 -2.34 -27.81
CA VAL A 814 0.12 -1.30 -26.89
C VAL A 814 -1.01 -0.51 -27.57
N SER A 815 -0.80 -0.11 -28.83
CA SER A 815 -1.81 0.57 -29.66
C SER A 815 -1.45 0.44 -31.15
N ALA A 816 -2.34 0.91 -32.02
CA ALA A 816 -2.07 1.02 -33.46
C ALA A 816 -0.91 1.96 -33.84
N THR A 817 -0.33 2.67 -32.87
CA THR A 817 0.83 3.56 -33.00
C THR A 817 2.00 3.22 -32.08
N GLN A 818 1.88 2.21 -31.20
CA GLN A 818 2.95 1.82 -30.28
C GLN A 818 3.01 0.31 -30.01
N LEU A 819 4.22 -0.23 -30.08
CA LEU A 819 4.60 -1.56 -29.60
C LEU A 819 5.64 -1.43 -28.49
N THR A 820 5.76 -2.45 -27.65
CA THR A 820 6.92 -2.65 -26.76
C THR A 820 7.49 -4.04 -26.98
N ALA A 821 8.82 -4.18 -27.01
CA ALA A 821 9.48 -5.46 -27.26
C ALA A 821 10.66 -5.68 -26.31
N ALA A 822 10.80 -6.90 -25.80
CA ALA A 822 11.89 -7.25 -24.91
C ALA A 822 13.18 -7.53 -25.72
N VAL A 823 14.17 -6.64 -25.60
CA VAL A 823 15.52 -6.84 -26.16
C VAL A 823 16.36 -7.57 -25.11
N PRO A 824 16.79 -8.82 -25.36
CA PRO A 824 17.65 -9.54 -24.41
C PRO A 824 19.08 -8.97 -24.45
N ALA A 825 19.81 -9.07 -23.34
CA ALA A 825 21.21 -8.60 -23.23
C ALA A 825 22.13 -9.18 -24.33
N THR A 826 21.86 -10.42 -24.76
CA THR A 826 22.59 -11.10 -25.85
C THR A 826 22.42 -10.42 -27.21
N ALA A 827 21.28 -9.78 -27.49
CA ALA A 827 21.04 -9.07 -28.75
C ALA A 827 21.86 -7.77 -28.87
N VAL A 828 22.35 -7.25 -27.75
CA VAL A 828 23.18 -6.03 -27.68
C VAL A 828 24.57 -6.31 -27.07
N ALA A 829 25.07 -7.54 -27.18
CA ALA A 829 26.37 -7.94 -26.65
C ALA A 829 27.58 -7.39 -27.42
N THR A 830 27.37 -6.71 -28.56
CA THR A 830 28.43 -6.18 -29.44
C THR A 830 28.06 -4.79 -29.91
N ALA A 831 29.05 -3.91 -30.09
CA ALA A 831 28.84 -2.56 -30.60
C ALA A 831 28.59 -2.58 -32.12
N GLY A 832 27.66 -1.77 -32.61
CA GLY A 832 27.28 -1.69 -34.01
C GLY A 832 25.92 -1.01 -34.24
N THR A 833 25.51 -0.91 -35.50
CA THR A 833 24.18 -0.42 -35.89
C THR A 833 23.29 -1.63 -36.21
N TYR A 834 22.11 -1.66 -35.61
CA TYR A 834 21.14 -2.75 -35.67
C TYR A 834 19.86 -2.26 -36.36
N ASN A 835 19.35 -3.03 -37.30
CA ASN A 835 18.11 -2.70 -38.01
C ASN A 835 16.89 -3.21 -37.24
N VAL A 836 15.97 -2.31 -36.87
CA VAL A 836 14.69 -2.65 -36.25
C VAL A 836 13.58 -2.51 -37.29
N THR A 837 12.77 -3.55 -37.47
CA THR A 837 11.56 -3.52 -38.29
C THR A 837 10.35 -4.00 -37.50
N VAL A 838 9.14 -3.63 -37.93
CA VAL A 838 7.89 -4.23 -37.46
C VAL A 838 7.29 -5.04 -38.60
N THR A 839 6.79 -6.24 -38.33
CA THR A 839 6.05 -7.04 -39.31
C THR A 839 4.62 -7.28 -38.83
N ASN A 840 3.66 -6.93 -39.68
CA ASN A 840 2.24 -7.21 -39.49
C ASN A 840 1.86 -8.53 -40.18
N PRO A 841 1.00 -9.36 -39.56
CA PRO A 841 0.52 -10.60 -40.16
C PRO A 841 -0.39 -10.36 -41.38
N ALA A 842 -0.50 -11.37 -42.23
CA ALA A 842 -1.48 -11.43 -43.32
C ALA A 842 -2.92 -11.64 -42.79
N PRO A 843 -3.98 -11.33 -43.56
CA PRO A 843 -3.99 -10.76 -44.91
C PRO A 843 -3.59 -9.27 -44.92
N GLY A 844 -2.97 -8.80 -46.02
CA GLY A 844 -2.31 -7.50 -46.03
C GLY A 844 -1.02 -7.54 -45.19
N GLY A 845 -0.79 -6.49 -44.41
CA GLY A 845 0.34 -6.41 -43.48
C GLY A 845 1.69 -6.19 -44.18
N GLY A 846 2.68 -7.01 -43.82
CA GLY A 846 4.05 -6.91 -44.32
C GLY A 846 5.02 -6.25 -43.34
N THR A 847 6.27 -6.09 -43.76
CA THR A 847 7.37 -5.56 -42.93
C THR A 847 7.61 -4.07 -43.21
N SER A 848 7.85 -3.29 -42.16
CA SER A 848 8.16 -1.86 -42.24
C SER A 848 9.52 -1.60 -42.88
N ALA A 849 9.77 -0.36 -43.28
CA ALA A 849 11.14 0.14 -43.43
C ALA A 849 11.92 -0.03 -42.11
N ALA A 850 13.24 -0.19 -42.21
CA ALA A 850 14.11 -0.36 -41.04
C ALA A 850 14.40 0.98 -40.35
N ALA A 851 14.17 1.04 -39.04
CA ALA A 851 14.68 2.08 -38.15
C ALA A 851 16.03 1.64 -37.56
N THR A 852 16.97 2.56 -37.41
CA THR A 852 18.30 2.27 -36.86
C THR A 852 18.30 2.34 -35.34
N PHE A 853 18.86 1.31 -34.70
CA PHE A 853 19.19 1.29 -33.27
C PHE A 853 20.71 1.15 -33.12
N THR A 854 21.36 1.98 -32.29
CA THR A 854 22.83 1.97 -32.18
C THR A 854 23.29 1.41 -30.83
N VAL A 855 24.08 0.33 -30.88
CA VAL A 855 24.80 -0.18 -29.72
C VAL A 855 26.20 0.43 -29.72
N THR A 856 26.53 1.27 -28.74
CA THR A 856 27.85 1.89 -28.60
C THR A 856 28.83 0.98 -27.86
N ALA A 857 30.13 1.13 -28.08
CA ALA A 857 31.13 0.44 -27.27
C ALA A 857 31.15 1.04 -25.84
N PRO A 858 31.36 0.22 -24.79
CA PRO A 858 31.52 0.73 -23.43
C PRO A 858 32.75 1.63 -23.33
N THR A 859 32.57 2.83 -22.76
CA THR A 859 33.67 3.75 -22.45
C THR A 859 34.67 3.06 -21.52
N PRO A 860 35.95 2.91 -21.90
CA PRO A 860 36.93 2.24 -21.07
C PRO A 860 37.09 2.92 -19.71
N ALA A 861 37.04 2.13 -18.63
CA ALA A 861 37.23 2.64 -17.28
C ALA A 861 38.63 3.24 -17.09
N PRO A 862 38.77 4.29 -16.26
CA PRO A 862 40.07 4.84 -15.92
C PRO A 862 40.91 3.85 -15.11
N THR A 863 42.22 4.07 -15.07
CA THR A 863 43.12 3.42 -14.10
C THR A 863 44.00 4.47 -13.42
N ILE A 864 44.49 4.18 -12.21
CA ILE A 864 45.56 4.97 -11.57
C ILE A 864 46.73 4.02 -11.32
N ALA A 865 47.84 4.27 -11.99
CA ALA A 865 49.07 3.49 -11.87
C ALA A 865 50.01 4.05 -10.79
N SER A 866 50.07 5.37 -10.63
CA SER A 866 50.91 6.05 -9.64
C SER A 866 50.47 7.49 -9.42
N PHE A 867 50.99 8.12 -8.36
CA PHE A 867 50.88 9.56 -8.13
C PHE A 867 52.15 10.10 -7.46
N THR A 868 52.47 11.38 -7.71
CA THR A 868 53.66 12.04 -7.15
C THR A 868 53.41 13.54 -6.87
N PRO A 869 53.84 14.09 -5.72
CA PRO A 869 54.44 13.39 -4.58
C PRO A 869 53.43 12.46 -3.88
N VAL A 870 53.92 11.53 -3.08
CA VAL A 870 53.07 10.59 -2.31
C VAL A 870 52.53 11.18 -0.99
N SER A 871 52.99 12.38 -0.63
CA SER A 871 52.62 13.08 0.60
C SER A 871 52.76 14.59 0.46
N GLY A 872 51.97 15.36 1.20
CA GLY A 872 52.12 16.81 1.31
C GLY A 872 50.97 17.51 2.03
N PRO A 873 51.11 18.80 2.38
CA PRO A 873 50.06 19.59 3.00
C PRO A 873 48.95 19.97 2.02
N VAL A 874 47.87 20.55 2.56
CA VAL A 874 46.84 21.27 1.77
C VAL A 874 47.51 22.27 0.83
N GLY A 875 47.08 22.30 -0.44
CA GLY A 875 47.68 23.12 -1.50
C GLY A 875 48.81 22.44 -2.28
N THR A 876 49.26 21.24 -1.90
CA THR A 876 50.21 20.45 -2.72
C THR A 876 49.57 20.09 -4.06
N VAL A 877 50.30 20.28 -5.18
CA VAL A 877 49.89 19.77 -6.50
C VAL A 877 50.44 18.36 -6.68
N VAL A 878 49.57 17.41 -7.02
CA VAL A 878 49.87 15.99 -7.20
C VAL A 878 49.61 15.60 -8.66
N THR A 879 50.62 15.05 -9.32
CA THR A 879 50.50 14.46 -10.65
C THR A 879 50.06 13.00 -10.50
N ILE A 880 48.96 12.63 -11.16
CA ILE A 880 48.34 11.30 -11.13
C ILE A 880 48.51 10.67 -12.51
N THR A 881 49.16 9.51 -12.58
CA THR A 881 49.45 8.78 -13.83
C THR A 881 48.54 7.56 -13.95
N GLY A 882 48.05 7.28 -15.16
CA GLY A 882 47.09 6.19 -15.38
C GLY A 882 46.73 5.98 -16.86
N THR A 883 45.53 5.49 -17.11
CA THR A 883 44.95 5.34 -18.47
C THR A 883 43.49 5.79 -18.50
N ASN A 884 43.00 6.13 -19.70
CA ASN A 884 41.62 6.56 -19.96
C ASN A 884 41.16 7.76 -19.11
N LEU A 885 42.09 8.66 -18.78
CA LEU A 885 41.86 9.84 -17.92
C LEU A 885 41.21 11.03 -18.67
N THR A 886 41.05 10.94 -19.99
CA THR A 886 40.39 11.96 -20.80
C THR A 886 38.96 12.21 -20.34
N GLY A 887 38.60 13.48 -20.14
CA GLY A 887 37.24 13.85 -19.72
C GLY A 887 36.93 13.54 -18.25
N ALA A 888 37.94 13.39 -17.39
CA ALA A 888 37.72 13.28 -15.95
C ALA A 888 36.91 14.47 -15.41
N THR A 889 35.87 14.16 -14.62
CA THR A 889 34.90 15.11 -14.08
C THR A 889 35.13 15.42 -12.60
N ALA A 890 35.83 14.54 -11.87
CA ALA A 890 36.21 14.77 -10.49
C ALA A 890 37.53 14.07 -10.12
N VAL A 891 38.26 14.68 -9.18
CA VAL A 891 39.36 14.06 -8.44
C VAL A 891 39.09 14.25 -6.95
N THR A 892 39.31 13.23 -6.13
CA THR A 892 39.14 13.30 -4.68
C THR A 892 40.36 12.72 -3.94
N PHE A 893 40.64 13.24 -2.75
CA PHE A 893 41.64 12.77 -1.80
C PHE A 893 40.91 12.23 -0.57
N ASN A 894 40.87 10.91 -0.41
CA ASN A 894 40.10 10.20 0.61
C ASN A 894 38.61 10.64 0.68
N GLY A 895 38.00 10.87 -0.48
CA GLY A 895 36.63 11.37 -0.61
C GLY A 895 36.48 12.89 -0.61
N THR A 896 37.44 13.66 -0.10
CA THR A 896 37.41 15.13 -0.18
C THR A 896 37.74 15.59 -1.60
N ALA A 897 36.82 16.29 -2.27
CA ALA A 897 37.01 16.75 -3.66
C ALA A 897 38.15 17.78 -3.78
N ALA A 898 39.02 17.58 -4.78
CA ALA A 898 40.13 18.49 -5.08
C ALA A 898 39.64 19.90 -5.43
N THR A 899 40.30 20.94 -4.93
CA THR A 899 39.91 22.35 -5.18
C THR A 899 40.13 22.77 -6.63
N ALA A 900 41.10 22.15 -7.31
CA ALA A 900 41.32 22.26 -8.74
C ALA A 900 42.01 20.98 -9.24
N PHE A 901 41.75 20.61 -10.48
CA PHE A 901 42.54 19.64 -11.23
C PHE A 901 42.54 20.00 -12.73
N SER A 902 43.52 19.48 -13.47
CA SER A 902 43.58 19.57 -14.93
C SER A 902 43.88 18.21 -15.53
N VAL A 903 43.19 17.86 -16.62
CA VAL A 903 43.50 16.68 -17.43
C VAL A 903 44.59 17.07 -18.42
N VAL A 904 45.80 16.54 -18.23
CA VAL A 904 46.98 16.86 -19.05
C VAL A 904 47.03 15.97 -20.29
N SER A 905 46.60 14.71 -20.16
CA SER A 905 46.47 13.76 -21.27
C SER A 905 45.50 12.62 -20.90
N ALA A 906 45.29 11.68 -21.83
CA ALA A 906 44.60 10.41 -21.56
C ALA A 906 45.29 9.54 -20.47
N THR A 907 46.51 9.89 -20.05
CA THR A 907 47.34 9.15 -19.11
C THR A 907 47.85 9.98 -17.93
N SER A 908 47.53 11.28 -17.85
CA SER A 908 48.02 12.17 -16.78
C SER A 908 47.00 13.24 -16.39
N ILE A 909 46.85 13.44 -15.08
CA ILE A 909 46.09 14.52 -14.43
C ILE A 909 47.02 15.22 -13.42
N THR A 910 46.84 16.53 -13.21
CA THR A 910 47.38 17.21 -12.01
C THR A 910 46.22 17.68 -11.13
N ALA A 911 46.31 17.49 -9.81
CA ALA A 911 45.24 17.83 -8.87
C ALA A 911 45.79 18.41 -7.56
N THR A 912 45.12 19.44 -7.03
CA THR A 912 45.55 20.13 -5.81
C THR A 912 44.88 19.54 -4.57
N VAL A 913 45.68 19.21 -3.55
CA VAL A 913 45.20 18.68 -2.26
C VAL A 913 44.26 19.72 -1.59
N PRO A 914 42.98 19.39 -1.37
CA PRO A 914 41.98 20.34 -0.88
C PRO A 914 42.08 20.60 0.62
N ALA A 915 41.51 21.71 1.08
CA ALA A 915 41.29 21.95 2.50
C ALA A 915 40.32 20.89 3.06
N GLY A 916 40.64 20.33 4.23
CA GLY A 916 39.88 19.19 4.78
C GLY A 916 40.17 17.84 4.12
N ALA A 917 41.22 17.73 3.29
CA ALA A 917 41.75 16.43 2.89
C ALA A 917 42.23 15.63 4.11
N THR A 918 42.10 14.31 4.05
CA THR A 918 42.67 13.38 5.03
C THR A 918 43.52 12.32 4.32
N THR A 919 44.45 11.68 5.04
CA THR A 919 45.30 10.62 4.50
C THR A 919 44.46 9.43 4.04
N GLY A 920 44.63 9.04 2.78
CA GLY A 920 43.86 7.95 2.15
C GLY A 920 44.04 7.93 0.63
N THR A 921 43.25 7.12 -0.06
CA THR A 921 43.41 6.90 -1.52
C THR A 921 42.97 8.11 -2.35
N ILE A 922 43.61 8.31 -3.50
CA ILE A 922 43.15 9.25 -4.52
C ILE A 922 42.15 8.54 -5.42
N ALA A 923 41.03 9.17 -5.76
CA ALA A 923 40.09 8.66 -6.76
C ALA A 923 39.88 9.65 -7.90
N VAL A 924 39.78 9.15 -9.14
CA VAL A 924 39.53 9.91 -10.37
C VAL A 924 38.28 9.34 -11.04
N THR A 925 37.29 10.20 -11.30
CA THR A 925 36.04 9.84 -11.98
C THR A 925 36.04 10.37 -13.41
N THR A 926 35.68 9.52 -14.37
CA THR A 926 35.46 9.85 -15.79
C THR A 926 34.11 9.28 -16.25
N PRO A 927 33.64 9.60 -17.48
CA PRO A 927 32.48 8.94 -18.08
C PRO A 927 32.61 7.41 -18.27
N GLY A 928 33.81 6.83 -18.10
CA GLY A 928 34.05 5.38 -18.06
C GLY A 928 33.96 4.76 -16.67
N GLY A 929 33.72 5.55 -15.61
CA GLY A 929 33.67 5.12 -14.22
C GLY A 929 34.75 5.78 -13.35
N THR A 930 34.98 5.22 -12.16
CA THR A 930 35.93 5.76 -11.18
C THR A 930 37.08 4.79 -10.93
N ALA A 931 38.30 5.30 -10.99
CA ALA A 931 39.50 4.60 -10.55
C ALA A 931 39.91 5.11 -9.17
N THR A 932 40.39 4.21 -8.31
CA THR A 932 40.94 4.52 -6.98
C THR A 932 42.37 4.01 -6.91
N SER A 933 43.29 4.79 -6.35
CA SER A 933 44.68 4.39 -6.19
C SER A 933 44.83 3.25 -5.18
N THR A 934 45.71 2.29 -5.46
CA THR A 934 45.98 1.15 -4.56
C THR A 934 46.80 1.54 -3.33
N THR A 935 47.47 2.69 -3.37
CA THR A 935 48.21 3.29 -2.25
C THR A 935 47.55 4.60 -1.80
N SER A 936 47.75 4.96 -0.53
CA SER A 936 47.24 6.21 0.05
C SER A 936 48.20 7.39 -0.19
N PHE A 937 47.64 8.56 -0.48
CA PHE A 937 48.33 9.84 -0.35
C PHE A 937 48.32 10.29 1.12
N THR A 938 49.47 10.71 1.64
CA THR A 938 49.59 11.15 3.04
C THR A 938 49.46 12.67 3.16
N VAL A 939 48.36 13.13 3.75
CA VAL A 939 48.13 14.55 4.03
C VAL A 939 48.92 14.96 5.27
N THR A 940 49.91 15.83 5.12
CA THR A 940 50.76 16.27 6.24
C THR A 940 50.27 17.59 6.82
N VAL A 941 49.84 17.59 8.08
CA VAL A 941 49.52 18.83 8.81
C VAL A 941 50.81 19.50 9.27
N PRO A 942 51.07 20.78 8.96
CA PRO A 942 52.23 21.49 9.50
C PRO A 942 52.11 21.64 11.02
N THR A 943 53.06 21.08 11.77
CA THR A 943 53.18 21.30 13.21
C THR A 943 53.63 22.74 13.48
N PRO A 944 52.87 23.57 14.21
CA PRO A 944 53.28 24.94 14.51
C PRO A 944 54.59 25.01 15.28
N ALA A 945 55.49 25.90 14.87
CA ALA A 945 56.74 26.14 15.57
C ALA A 945 56.49 26.69 16.99
N PRO A 946 57.36 26.39 17.96
CA PRO A 946 57.30 27.01 19.28
C PRO A 946 57.56 28.52 19.21
N THR A 947 57.23 29.24 20.28
CA THR A 947 57.71 30.60 20.54
C THR A 947 58.14 30.72 21.99
N VAL A 948 59.12 31.58 22.29
CA VAL A 948 59.52 31.93 23.66
C VAL A 948 59.33 33.43 23.83
N THR A 949 58.38 33.82 24.68
CA THR A 949 57.95 35.23 24.83
C THR A 949 58.52 35.90 26.06
N SER A 950 58.76 35.16 27.14
CA SER A 950 59.41 35.65 28.36
C SER A 950 59.96 34.52 29.22
N PHE A 951 60.74 34.87 30.26
CA PHE A 951 61.17 33.95 31.30
C PHE A 951 61.35 34.69 32.63
N THR A 952 61.20 34.00 33.77
CA THR A 952 61.47 34.56 35.10
C THR A 952 62.01 33.49 36.07
N PRO A 953 62.95 33.82 36.97
CA PRO A 953 63.67 35.09 37.07
C PRO A 953 64.57 35.34 35.85
N ALA A 954 64.94 36.60 35.61
CA ALA A 954 65.80 36.98 34.49
C ALA A 954 67.31 36.70 34.72
N SER A 955 67.68 36.35 35.95
CA SER A 955 69.05 36.04 36.36
C SER A 955 69.10 35.08 37.55
N GLY A 956 70.25 34.44 37.75
CA GLY A 956 70.51 33.57 38.90
C GLY A 956 71.71 32.63 38.70
N PRO A 957 72.21 32.01 39.76
CA PRO A 957 73.32 31.05 39.68
C PRO A 957 72.89 29.70 39.10
N VAL A 958 73.87 28.83 38.85
CA VAL A 958 73.64 27.40 38.56
C VAL A 958 72.69 26.78 39.58
N GLY A 959 71.71 26.01 39.11
CA GLY A 959 70.64 25.44 39.96
C GLY A 959 69.40 26.32 40.11
N THR A 960 69.40 27.56 39.61
CA THR A 960 68.17 28.40 39.55
C THR A 960 67.11 27.71 38.69
N VAL A 961 65.86 27.67 39.16
CA VAL A 961 64.71 27.22 38.36
C VAL A 961 64.09 28.45 37.68
N VAL A 962 63.90 28.36 36.37
CA VAL A 962 63.41 29.44 35.51
C VAL A 962 62.11 29.00 34.83
N THR A 963 61.05 29.76 35.02
CA THR A 963 59.77 29.58 34.31
C THR A 963 59.83 30.32 32.98
N ILE A 964 59.80 29.57 31.89
CA ILE A 964 59.77 30.03 30.49
C ILE A 964 58.30 30.09 30.05
N THR A 965 57.92 31.16 29.36
CA THR A 965 56.57 31.38 28.81
C THR A 965 56.64 31.51 27.29
N GLY A 966 55.61 31.04 26.58
CA GLY A 966 55.62 30.97 25.13
C GLY A 966 54.32 30.42 24.53
N ALA A 967 54.41 29.84 23.34
CA ALA A 967 53.32 29.09 22.69
C ALA A 967 53.85 27.86 21.96
N ASN A 968 52.97 26.89 21.70
CA ASN A 968 53.27 25.60 21.07
C ASN A 968 54.39 24.81 21.77
N LEU A 969 54.52 24.95 23.10
CA LEU A 969 55.57 24.33 23.92
C LEU A 969 55.29 22.85 24.28
N THR A 970 54.11 22.33 23.95
CA THR A 970 53.75 20.92 24.18
C THR A 970 54.71 19.99 23.45
N GLY A 971 55.23 18.97 24.15
CA GLY A 971 56.14 18.00 23.56
C GLY A 971 57.55 18.55 23.31
N ALA A 972 57.98 19.60 24.02
CA ALA A 972 59.37 20.05 23.97
C ALA A 972 60.35 18.92 24.33
N THR A 973 61.35 18.73 23.48
CA THR A 973 62.37 17.66 23.57
C THR A 973 63.69 18.16 24.13
N ALA A 974 63.95 19.47 24.09
CA ALA A 974 65.13 20.08 24.70
C ALA A 974 64.86 21.53 25.14
N VAL A 975 65.56 21.93 26.21
CA VAL A 975 65.72 23.33 26.65
C VAL A 975 67.20 23.59 26.89
N SER A 976 67.71 24.76 26.48
CA SER A 976 69.09 25.15 26.73
C SER A 976 69.24 26.63 27.11
N PHE A 977 70.25 26.92 27.91
CA PHE A 977 70.67 28.26 28.31
C PHE A 977 71.97 28.59 27.58
N ASN A 978 71.93 29.54 26.64
CA ASN A 978 73.03 29.89 25.74
C ASN A 978 73.69 28.68 25.05
N GLY A 979 72.88 27.71 24.61
CA GLY A 979 73.34 26.46 24.00
C GLY A 979 73.67 25.32 24.99
N THR A 980 73.90 25.61 26.27
CA THR A 980 74.09 24.58 27.31
C THR A 980 72.76 23.94 27.69
N ALA A 981 72.58 22.64 27.45
CA ALA A 981 71.34 21.93 27.77
C ALA A 981 71.01 21.99 29.28
N ALA A 982 69.75 22.28 29.61
CA ALA A 982 69.28 22.39 31.00
C ALA A 982 69.39 21.06 31.75
N THR A 983 69.72 21.09 33.06
CA THR A 983 69.85 19.88 33.90
C THR A 983 68.56 19.07 33.95
N SER A 984 67.43 19.78 33.93
CA SER A 984 66.08 19.23 33.86
C SER A 984 65.14 20.32 33.34
N PHE A 985 64.03 19.91 32.73
CA PHE A 985 62.90 20.77 32.46
C PHE A 985 61.58 19.99 32.52
N THR A 986 60.49 20.70 32.81
CA THR A 986 59.12 20.17 32.83
C THR A 986 58.26 21.01 31.92
N VAL A 987 57.54 20.36 30.99
CA VAL A 987 56.52 21.03 30.18
C VAL A 987 55.24 21.13 30.99
N ASN A 988 54.93 22.32 31.49
CA ASN A 988 53.78 22.55 32.37
C ASN A 988 52.48 22.74 31.58
N SER A 989 52.57 23.32 30.38
CA SER A 989 51.45 23.51 29.45
C SER A 989 51.95 23.77 28.03
N ALA A 990 51.02 23.95 27.08
CA ALA A 990 51.34 24.45 25.73
C ALA A 990 51.97 25.85 25.71
N THR A 991 51.99 26.56 26.84
CA THR A 991 52.46 27.95 26.98
C THR A 991 53.50 28.15 28.08
N SER A 992 53.87 27.11 28.84
CA SER A 992 54.83 27.22 29.94
C SER A 992 55.72 25.98 30.10
N ILE A 993 57.00 26.23 30.36
CA ILE A 993 58.02 25.25 30.76
C ILE A 993 58.73 25.77 32.01
N THR A 994 59.11 24.90 32.94
CA THR A 994 60.10 25.23 33.99
C THR A 994 61.39 24.49 33.72
N ALA A 995 62.55 25.16 33.77
CA ALA A 995 63.85 24.58 33.46
C ALA A 995 64.92 25.01 34.47
N THR A 996 65.85 24.12 34.80
CA THR A 996 66.92 24.37 35.77
C THR A 996 68.23 24.77 35.08
N VAL A 997 68.81 25.90 35.49
CA VAL A 997 70.07 26.45 34.96
C VAL A 997 71.21 25.44 35.18
N PRO A 998 71.86 24.95 34.11
CA PRO A 998 72.84 23.86 34.19
C PRO A 998 74.22 24.31 34.66
N ALA A 999 75.01 23.35 35.15
CA ALA A 999 76.42 23.56 35.41
C ALA A 999 77.14 23.88 34.08
N GLY A 1000 78.01 24.91 34.08
CA GLY A 1000 78.65 25.41 32.87
C GLY A 1000 77.78 26.30 31.98
N ALA A 1001 76.55 26.65 32.40
CA ALA A 1001 75.76 27.67 31.72
C ALA A 1001 76.50 29.02 31.66
N THR A 1002 76.30 29.76 30.57
CA THR A 1002 76.76 31.14 30.41
C THR A 1002 75.59 32.06 30.14
N SER A 1003 75.76 33.36 30.41
CA SER A 1003 74.71 34.36 30.15
C SER A 1003 74.40 34.47 28.67
N GLY A 1004 73.12 34.35 28.30
CA GLY A 1004 72.67 34.33 26.90
C GLY A 1004 71.21 33.91 26.78
N THR A 1005 70.73 33.70 25.57
CA THR A 1005 69.31 33.41 25.31
C THR A 1005 68.91 31.99 25.74
N ILE A 1006 67.63 31.79 26.04
CA ILE A 1006 67.05 30.47 26.32
C ILE A 1006 66.43 29.93 25.03
N ALA A 1007 66.79 28.71 24.64
CA ALA A 1007 66.20 28.02 23.49
C ALA A 1007 65.34 26.83 23.93
N VAL A 1008 64.23 26.61 23.23
CA VAL A 1008 63.30 25.49 23.42
C VAL A 1008 63.06 24.81 22.07
N THR A 1009 63.28 23.50 22.00
CA THR A 1009 63.02 22.68 20.81
C THR A 1009 61.79 21.80 21.03
N THR A 1010 60.89 21.78 20.05
CA THR A 1010 59.74 20.87 19.96
C THR A 1010 59.74 20.21 18.56
N PRO A 1011 58.88 19.22 18.27
CA PRO A 1011 58.73 18.67 16.91
C PRO A 1011 58.36 19.71 15.84
N GLY A 1012 57.83 20.88 16.22
CA GLY A 1012 57.56 22.00 15.31
C GLY A 1012 58.77 22.88 14.98
N GLY A 1013 59.93 22.67 15.63
CA GLY A 1013 61.15 23.44 15.43
C GLY A 1013 61.75 23.95 16.74
N THR A 1014 62.68 24.91 16.65
CA THR A 1014 63.33 25.54 17.81
C THR A 1014 62.99 27.03 17.87
N ALA A 1015 62.64 27.51 19.07
CA ALA A 1015 62.45 28.92 19.38
C ALA A 1015 63.47 29.39 20.41
N THR A 1016 63.86 30.66 20.31
CA THR A 1016 64.87 31.28 21.17
C THR A 1016 64.30 32.57 21.74
N SER A 1017 64.56 32.84 23.02
CA SER A 1017 64.14 34.09 23.67
C SER A 1017 64.82 35.30 23.04
N THR A 1018 64.10 36.43 22.95
CA THR A 1018 64.63 37.69 22.42
C THR A 1018 65.54 38.41 23.41
N THR A 1019 65.49 38.06 24.70
CA THR A 1019 66.34 38.56 25.78
C THR A 1019 67.23 37.45 26.34
N SER A 1020 68.35 37.84 26.96
CA SER A 1020 69.29 36.91 27.60
C SER A 1020 68.98 36.69 29.09
N PHE A 1021 69.06 35.44 29.54
CA PHE A 1021 69.16 35.11 30.96
C PHE A 1021 70.59 35.38 31.45
N THR A 1022 70.74 35.99 32.62
CA THR A 1022 72.07 36.27 33.20
C THR A 1022 72.45 35.23 34.24
N VAL A 1023 73.42 34.38 33.92
CA VAL A 1023 74.00 33.44 34.89
C VAL A 1023 74.92 34.21 35.83
N THR A 1024 74.66 34.13 37.14
CA THR A 1024 75.48 34.79 38.15
C THR A 1024 76.44 33.80 38.82
N THR A 1025 77.68 34.25 39.06
CA THR A 1025 78.62 33.51 39.90
C THR A 1025 78.33 33.77 41.38
N PRO A 1026 78.28 32.75 42.26
CA PRO A 1026 78.14 32.97 43.69
C PRO A 1026 79.40 33.63 44.26
N THR A 1027 79.24 34.74 44.98
CA THR A 1027 80.35 35.45 45.63
C THR A 1027 80.98 34.56 46.72
N PRO A 1028 82.29 34.27 46.67
CA PRO A 1028 82.93 33.44 47.68
C PRO A 1028 82.88 34.06 49.08
N ALA A 1029 82.63 33.23 50.10
CA ALA A 1029 82.70 33.63 51.49
C ALA A 1029 84.13 34.04 51.90
N PRO A 1030 84.28 34.95 52.87
CA PRO A 1030 85.59 35.29 53.42
C PRO A 1030 86.20 34.10 54.17
N THR A 1031 87.52 34.14 54.36
CA THR A 1031 88.22 33.27 55.30
C THR A 1031 89.14 34.11 56.18
N ILE A 1032 89.46 33.64 57.38
CA ILE A 1032 90.48 34.23 58.26
C ILE A 1032 91.50 33.14 58.56
N THR A 1033 92.72 33.32 58.04
CA THR A 1033 93.82 32.35 58.15
C THR A 1033 94.82 32.71 59.24
N ALA A 1034 94.98 34.00 59.56
CA ALA A 1034 95.82 34.45 60.67
C ALA A 1034 95.35 35.78 61.30
N ILE A 1035 95.75 36.00 62.55
CA ILE A 1035 95.59 37.25 63.28
C ILE A 1035 96.93 37.59 63.93
N SER A 1036 97.42 38.82 63.76
CA SER A 1036 98.74 39.25 64.25
C SER A 1036 98.75 40.72 64.70
N PRO A 1037 99.20 41.04 65.93
CA PRO A 1037 99.50 40.08 67.01
C PRO A 1037 98.25 39.28 67.41
N SER A 1038 98.44 38.11 68.03
CA SER A 1038 97.35 37.28 68.56
C SER A 1038 96.82 37.74 69.93
N SER A 1039 97.42 38.81 70.49
CA SER A 1039 97.01 39.42 71.74
C SER A 1039 97.32 40.93 71.76
N GLY A 1040 96.60 41.69 72.58
CA GLY A 1040 96.82 43.12 72.74
C GLY A 1040 95.74 43.81 73.58
N ALA A 1041 96.06 45.02 74.07
CA ALA A 1041 95.12 45.84 74.83
C ALA A 1041 94.16 46.60 73.92
N VAL A 1042 93.06 47.13 74.47
CA VAL A 1042 92.17 48.09 73.79
C VAL A 1042 93.00 49.24 73.18
N GLY A 1043 92.76 49.56 71.92
CA GLY A 1043 93.55 50.53 71.16
C GLY A 1043 94.75 49.96 70.40
N SER A 1044 95.10 48.68 70.58
CA SER A 1044 96.12 48.01 69.74
C SER A 1044 95.58 47.77 68.32
N VAL A 1045 96.44 47.86 67.30
CA VAL A 1045 96.08 47.47 65.93
C VAL A 1045 96.38 45.98 65.73
N VAL A 1046 95.43 45.26 65.13
CA VAL A 1046 95.50 43.84 64.78
C VAL A 1046 95.37 43.70 63.26
N THR A 1047 96.31 42.98 62.65
CA THR A 1047 96.25 42.60 61.24
C THR A 1047 95.56 41.24 61.14
N ILE A 1048 94.44 41.20 60.43
CA ILE A 1048 93.73 39.99 60.03
C ILE A 1048 94.20 39.63 58.62
N THR A 1049 94.64 38.40 58.42
CA THR A 1049 95.00 37.84 57.11
C THR A 1049 94.01 36.72 56.76
N GLY A 1050 93.66 36.61 55.48
CA GLY A 1050 92.59 35.73 55.02
C GLY A 1050 92.41 35.74 53.50
N THR A 1051 91.20 35.46 53.04
CA THR A 1051 90.80 35.61 51.62
C THR A 1051 89.41 36.23 51.51
N ASN A 1052 89.12 36.83 50.35
CA ASN A 1052 87.85 37.49 50.01
C ASN A 1052 87.44 38.59 51.02
N LEU A 1053 88.41 39.29 51.62
CA LEU A 1053 88.18 40.36 52.59
C LEU A 1053 87.79 41.71 51.93
N THR A 1054 87.82 41.79 50.60
CA THR A 1054 87.39 42.98 49.84
C THR A 1054 85.92 43.28 50.12
N GLY A 1055 85.60 44.53 50.46
CA GLY A 1055 84.22 44.92 50.76
C GLY A 1055 83.70 44.39 52.10
N ALA A 1056 84.57 44.05 53.05
CA ALA A 1056 84.15 43.80 54.42
C ALA A 1056 83.35 44.99 55.00
N THR A 1057 82.21 44.68 55.61
CA THR A 1057 81.23 45.65 56.13
C THR A 1057 81.23 45.74 57.66
N ALA A 1058 81.72 44.71 58.35
CA ALA A 1058 81.89 44.71 59.80
C ALA A 1058 83.05 43.80 60.22
N VAL A 1059 83.72 44.17 61.31
CA VAL A 1059 84.72 43.35 62.02
C VAL A 1059 84.43 43.42 63.51
N ALA A 1060 84.46 42.29 64.22
CA ALA A 1060 84.09 42.21 65.63
C ALA A 1060 85.02 41.32 66.45
N PHE A 1061 85.33 41.75 67.67
CA PHE A 1061 86.10 40.98 68.66
C PHE A 1061 85.13 40.34 69.65
N ASN A 1062 85.00 39.01 69.60
CA ASN A 1062 84.07 38.26 70.46
C ASN A 1062 82.62 38.81 70.44
N GLY A 1063 82.14 39.23 69.26
CA GLY A 1063 80.83 39.86 69.07
C GLY A 1063 80.78 41.39 69.27
N VAL A 1064 81.84 42.02 69.78
CA VAL A 1064 81.93 43.49 69.92
C VAL A 1064 82.47 44.10 68.63
N ASN A 1065 81.60 44.76 67.86
CA ASN A 1065 81.97 45.44 66.62
C ASN A 1065 83.07 46.51 66.85
N ALA A 1066 84.10 46.51 66.01
CA ALA A 1066 85.03 47.62 65.91
C ALA A 1066 84.38 48.79 65.17
N PRO A 1067 84.48 50.04 65.67
CA PRO A 1067 83.84 51.20 65.06
C PRO A 1067 84.50 51.63 63.74
N THR A 1068 85.78 51.28 63.56
CA THR A 1068 86.54 51.50 62.32
C THR A 1068 87.52 50.35 62.09
N PHE A 1069 87.77 50.06 60.80
CA PHE A 1069 88.81 49.16 60.32
C PHE A 1069 89.20 49.57 58.89
N THR A 1070 90.33 49.07 58.40
CA THR A 1070 90.83 49.33 57.05
C THR A 1070 91.03 48.00 56.32
N VAL A 1071 90.29 47.80 55.22
CA VAL A 1071 90.59 46.71 54.28
C VAL A 1071 91.84 47.13 53.51
N VAL A 1072 92.94 46.38 53.69
CA VAL A 1072 94.24 46.67 53.05
C VAL A 1072 94.32 45.99 51.68
N SER A 1073 93.74 44.80 51.54
CA SER A 1073 93.63 44.06 50.28
C SER A 1073 92.52 43.00 50.36
N ALA A 1074 92.33 42.24 49.27
CA ALA A 1074 91.47 41.05 49.26
C ALA A 1074 91.89 39.95 50.26
N THR A 1075 93.10 40.03 50.82
CA THR A 1075 93.69 39.04 51.73
C THR A 1075 94.13 39.62 53.08
N GLN A 1076 94.00 40.93 53.30
CA GLN A 1076 94.44 41.58 54.54
C GLN A 1076 93.54 42.75 54.96
N LEU A 1077 93.31 42.86 56.27
CA LEU A 1077 92.49 43.90 56.90
C LEU A 1077 93.13 44.28 58.25
N THR A 1078 93.30 45.57 58.55
CA THR A 1078 93.77 46.06 59.85
C THR A 1078 92.63 46.66 60.66
N VAL A 1079 92.52 46.29 61.94
CA VAL A 1079 91.45 46.74 62.85
C VAL A 1079 92.02 47.09 64.22
N THR A 1080 91.48 48.12 64.86
CA THR A 1080 91.86 48.50 66.23
C THR A 1080 90.97 47.77 67.24
N VAL A 1081 91.55 47.16 68.28
CA VAL A 1081 90.81 46.49 69.36
C VAL A 1081 89.86 47.50 70.04
N PRO A 1082 88.53 47.33 69.95
CA PRO A 1082 87.57 48.34 70.40
C PRO A 1082 87.41 48.37 71.92
N ALA A 1083 86.90 49.50 72.43
CA ALA A 1083 86.51 49.59 73.83
C ALA A 1083 85.37 48.60 74.14
N GLY A 1084 85.48 47.86 75.23
CA GLY A 1084 84.56 46.79 75.60
C GLY A 1084 84.85 45.43 74.97
N ALA A 1085 85.87 45.30 74.10
CA ALA A 1085 86.31 44.00 73.60
C ALA A 1085 86.72 43.05 74.74
N SER A 1086 86.42 41.75 74.56
CA SER A 1086 86.85 40.66 75.44
C SER A 1086 87.61 39.60 74.64
N SER A 1087 88.42 38.79 75.32
CA SER A 1087 89.15 37.69 74.68
C SER A 1087 88.20 36.69 74.03
N GLY A 1088 88.40 36.43 72.74
CA GLY A 1088 87.57 35.54 71.94
C GLY A 1088 87.98 35.57 70.47
N THR A 1089 87.23 34.92 69.60
CA THR A 1089 87.51 34.92 68.15
C THR A 1089 87.19 36.28 67.52
N ILE A 1090 87.90 36.64 66.45
CA ILE A 1090 87.57 37.82 65.64
C ILE A 1090 86.74 37.35 64.44
N SER A 1091 85.63 38.04 64.14
CA SER A 1091 84.84 37.80 62.93
C SER A 1091 84.93 38.96 61.94
N VAL A 1092 84.82 38.65 60.64
CA VAL A 1092 84.80 39.59 59.52
C VAL A 1092 83.62 39.26 58.61
N THR A 1093 82.73 40.23 58.39
CA THR A 1093 81.54 40.09 57.54
C THR A 1093 81.74 40.83 56.22
N THR A 1094 81.31 40.20 55.12
CA THR A 1094 81.37 40.72 53.74
C THR A 1094 80.05 40.38 53.03
N PRO A 1095 79.79 40.89 51.81
CA PRO A 1095 78.68 40.43 50.96
C PRO A 1095 78.71 38.93 50.61
N GLY A 1096 79.85 38.24 50.74
CA GLY A 1096 79.96 36.78 50.57
C GLY A 1096 79.62 35.98 51.83
N GLY A 1097 79.36 36.63 52.96
CA GLY A 1097 79.12 36.01 54.27
C GLY A 1097 80.12 36.44 55.34
N THR A 1098 80.12 35.73 56.47
CA THR A 1098 80.95 36.02 57.65
C THR A 1098 81.97 34.90 57.89
N ALA A 1099 83.22 35.29 58.13
CA ALA A 1099 84.29 34.42 58.60
C ALA A 1099 84.57 34.68 60.08
N THR A 1100 85.09 33.66 60.77
CA THR A 1100 85.55 33.73 62.17
C THR A 1100 86.95 33.15 62.27
N SER A 1101 87.83 33.79 63.05
CA SER A 1101 89.21 33.32 63.24
C SER A 1101 89.23 31.99 63.98
N ALA A 1102 89.97 31.00 63.47
CA ALA A 1102 90.13 29.71 64.13
C ALA A 1102 90.83 29.83 65.50
N ASN A 1103 91.73 30.81 65.64
CA ASN A 1103 92.39 31.15 66.89
C ASN A 1103 91.66 32.28 67.63
N VAL A 1104 91.68 32.22 68.96
CA VAL A 1104 91.22 33.28 69.86
C VAL A 1104 92.23 34.44 69.89
N PHE A 1105 91.74 35.67 69.79
CA PHE A 1105 92.50 36.87 70.14
C PHE A 1105 92.41 37.11 71.65
N THR A 1106 93.56 37.24 72.32
CA THR A 1106 93.59 37.53 73.76
C THR A 1106 93.62 39.04 74.00
N VAL A 1107 92.51 39.61 74.44
CA VAL A 1107 92.47 41.01 74.91
C VAL A 1107 93.24 41.09 76.22
N THR A 1108 94.48 41.60 76.17
CA THR A 1108 95.30 41.74 77.37
C THR A 1108 94.83 42.94 78.16
N THR A 1109 94.23 42.70 79.32
CA THR A 1109 94.05 43.75 80.32
C THR A 1109 95.42 44.27 80.74
N PRO A 1110 95.66 45.59 80.75
CA PRO A 1110 96.65 46.16 81.66
C PRO A 1110 96.34 45.65 83.07
N THR A 1111 97.35 45.32 83.87
CA THR A 1111 97.13 44.93 85.27
C THR A 1111 96.33 46.02 86.01
N ALA A 1112 95.55 45.63 87.01
CA ALA A 1112 94.57 46.47 87.71
C ALA A 1112 95.18 47.59 88.60
N ASN A 1113 96.33 48.14 88.19
CA ASN A 1113 97.08 49.23 88.81
C ASN A 1113 97.36 50.41 87.86
N ALA A 1114 96.96 50.34 86.58
CA ALA A 1114 97.17 51.44 85.62
C ALA A 1114 96.31 52.68 85.92
N ALA A 1115 95.02 52.50 86.25
CA ALA A 1115 94.13 53.60 86.60
C ALA A 1115 94.42 54.20 87.99
N ALA A 1116 94.91 53.39 88.93
CA ALA A 1116 95.26 53.85 90.28
C ALA A 1116 96.47 54.80 90.26
N ARG A 1117 97.51 54.46 89.50
CA ARG A 1117 98.76 55.24 89.42
C ARG A 1117 98.62 56.59 88.72
N ALA A 1118 97.53 56.84 88.01
CA ALA A 1118 97.26 58.13 87.36
C ALA A 1118 96.90 59.27 88.35
N LEU A 1119 96.63 58.95 89.62
CA LEU A 1119 96.29 59.93 90.67
C LEU A 1119 97.32 59.99 91.83
N ASP A 1120 98.38 59.17 91.78
CA ASP A 1120 99.52 59.24 92.70
C ASP A 1120 100.34 60.53 92.51
N GLY A 1121 100.37 61.06 91.29
CA GLY A 1121 101.04 62.31 90.94
C GLY A 1121 100.34 63.60 91.37
N LEU A 1122 99.25 63.51 92.16
CA LEU A 1122 98.56 64.67 92.73
C LEU A 1122 99.24 65.13 94.03
N THR A 1123 99.91 66.28 93.97
CA THR A 1123 100.45 66.98 95.15
C THR A 1123 99.69 68.27 95.43
N VAL A 1124 99.53 68.60 96.72
CA VAL A 1124 98.90 69.85 97.18
C VAL A 1124 99.83 70.54 98.16
N TYR A 1125 100.18 71.80 97.93
CA TYR A 1125 101.19 72.53 98.72
C TYR A 1125 101.01 74.06 98.67
N PRO A 1126 101.44 74.82 99.70
CA PRO A 1126 101.88 74.33 101.01
C PRO A 1126 100.72 73.67 101.77
N ASN A 1127 101.05 72.74 102.68
CA ASN A 1127 100.08 72.07 103.55
C ASN A 1127 100.77 71.79 104.89
N PRO A 1128 100.53 72.60 105.96
CA PRO A 1128 99.46 73.58 106.09
C PRO A 1128 99.50 74.73 105.07
N VAL A 1129 98.31 75.23 104.72
CA VAL A 1129 98.10 76.35 103.81
C VAL A 1129 97.67 77.59 104.59
N GLU A 1130 98.13 78.76 104.16
CA GLU A 1130 97.52 80.04 104.51
C GLU A 1130 96.45 80.40 103.46
N ASN A 1131 96.78 81.21 102.47
CA ASN A 1131 95.80 81.86 101.59
C ASN A 1131 95.63 81.21 100.21
N VAL A 1132 96.59 80.44 99.71
CA VAL A 1132 96.50 79.77 98.40
C VAL A 1132 97.11 78.37 98.45
N LEU A 1133 96.32 77.37 98.07
CA LEU A 1133 96.76 75.98 97.89
C LEU A 1133 97.08 75.73 96.42
N ASN A 1134 98.33 75.40 96.09
CA ASN A 1134 98.71 74.96 94.75
C ASN A 1134 98.34 73.48 94.58
N VAL A 1135 97.81 73.11 93.42
CA VAL A 1135 97.37 71.75 93.10
C VAL A 1135 98.07 71.30 91.82
N ARG A 1136 99.03 70.38 91.94
CA ARG A 1136 99.81 69.89 90.79
C ARG A 1136 99.37 68.48 90.38
N LEU A 1137 99.25 68.25 89.07
CA LEU A 1137 98.80 67.00 88.46
C LEU A 1137 99.79 66.56 87.37
N ALA A 1138 100.62 65.56 87.66
CA ALA A 1138 101.66 65.09 86.75
C ALA A 1138 101.09 64.32 85.53
N GLY A 1139 100.71 65.04 84.48
CA GLY A 1139 100.32 64.47 83.19
C GLY A 1139 99.32 65.34 82.42
N ALA A 1140 99.14 65.07 81.12
CA ALA A 1140 98.21 65.80 80.26
C ALA A 1140 96.73 65.42 80.52
N VAL A 1141 96.20 65.82 81.69
CA VAL A 1141 94.82 65.55 82.13
C VAL A 1141 93.98 66.82 82.01
N PRO A 1142 92.81 66.81 81.32
CA PRO A 1142 91.96 67.99 81.21
C PRO A 1142 91.23 68.34 82.52
N ALA A 1143 90.91 69.62 82.68
CA ALA A 1143 90.45 70.29 83.91
C ALA A 1143 89.51 69.49 84.85
N ALA A 1144 89.93 69.39 86.12
CA ALA A 1144 89.31 68.66 87.21
C ALA A 1144 88.29 69.50 88.00
N GLU A 1145 87.22 68.88 88.47
CA GLU A 1145 86.30 69.48 89.45
C GLU A 1145 86.83 69.32 90.87
N VAL A 1146 86.67 70.35 91.70
CA VAL A 1146 87.24 70.44 93.05
C VAL A 1146 86.16 70.72 94.07
N LEU A 1147 86.17 69.93 95.14
CA LEU A 1147 85.22 70.01 96.25
C LEU A 1147 85.98 70.02 97.59
N VAL A 1148 85.93 71.14 98.30
CA VAL A 1148 86.47 71.28 99.66
C VAL A 1148 85.32 71.07 100.65
N THR A 1149 85.45 70.08 101.53
CA THR A 1149 84.54 69.92 102.67
C THR A 1149 85.25 70.13 103.99
N ASP A 1150 84.52 70.60 105.01
CA ASP A 1150 84.98 70.51 106.40
C ASP A 1150 85.04 69.03 106.88
N MET A 1151 85.55 68.81 108.09
CA MET A 1151 85.59 67.46 108.70
C MET A 1151 84.21 66.87 109.02
N LEU A 1152 83.11 67.64 108.87
CA LEU A 1152 81.73 67.17 108.98
C LEU A 1152 81.11 66.85 107.61
N GLY A 1153 81.90 66.95 106.53
CA GLY A 1153 81.46 66.67 105.16
C GLY A 1153 80.68 67.80 104.49
N ARG A 1154 80.54 68.98 105.12
CA ARG A 1154 79.85 70.13 104.54
C ARG A 1154 80.75 70.81 103.52
N VAL A 1155 80.23 71.05 102.31
CA VAL A 1155 80.97 71.77 101.26
C VAL A 1155 81.15 73.22 101.69
N VAL A 1156 82.41 73.66 101.77
CA VAL A 1156 82.78 75.03 102.14
C VAL A 1156 83.35 75.83 100.97
N LEU A 1157 83.87 75.15 99.94
CA LEU A 1157 84.36 75.76 98.71
C LEU A 1157 84.30 74.73 97.58
N ASN A 1158 83.88 75.13 96.39
CA ASN A 1158 83.88 74.28 95.20
C ASN A 1158 84.30 75.07 93.96
N GLY A 1159 84.66 74.36 92.90
CA GLY A 1159 85.09 74.98 91.65
C GLY A 1159 85.69 73.98 90.67
N ARG A 1160 86.44 74.49 89.70
CA ARG A 1160 87.08 73.69 88.67
C ARG A 1160 88.46 74.25 88.35
N LEU A 1161 89.49 73.40 88.37
CA LEU A 1161 90.88 73.79 88.11
C LEU A 1161 91.38 73.15 86.81
N ALA A 1162 92.27 73.85 86.11
CA ALA A 1162 93.10 73.24 85.08
C ALA A 1162 94.11 72.25 85.70
N ALA A 1163 94.85 71.52 84.87
CA ALA A 1163 96.10 70.92 85.33
C ALA A 1163 97.04 72.04 85.83
N ASP A 1164 97.71 71.80 86.95
CA ASP A 1164 98.62 72.74 87.64
C ASP A 1164 97.97 74.10 87.99
N GLY A 1165 96.76 74.07 88.56
CA GLY A 1165 96.01 75.24 89.04
C GLY A 1165 96.16 75.57 90.53
N THR A 1166 95.69 76.75 90.94
CA THR A 1166 95.70 77.23 92.33
C THR A 1166 94.28 77.39 92.90
N LEU A 1167 94.13 77.18 94.19
CA LEU A 1167 92.86 77.29 94.93
C LEU A 1167 93.00 78.34 96.04
N ASP A 1168 92.19 79.40 95.97
CA ASP A 1168 92.12 80.41 97.03
C ASP A 1168 91.47 79.82 98.30
N THR A 1169 92.19 79.87 99.41
CA THR A 1169 91.78 79.42 100.75
C THR A 1169 91.77 80.56 101.77
N SER A 1170 91.93 81.81 101.33
CA SER A 1170 91.90 83.01 102.20
C SER A 1170 90.59 83.13 102.98
N ARG A 1171 89.47 82.75 102.35
CA ARG A 1171 88.11 82.82 102.91
C ARG A 1171 87.70 81.62 103.78
N LEU A 1172 88.59 80.63 103.96
CA LEU A 1172 88.36 79.50 104.86
C LEU A 1172 88.93 79.78 106.26
N PRO A 1173 88.16 79.54 107.35
CA PRO A 1173 88.69 79.59 108.72
C PRO A 1173 89.82 78.59 108.97
N SER A 1174 90.66 78.86 109.97
CA SER A 1174 91.68 77.93 110.47
C SER A 1174 91.05 76.59 110.86
N GLY A 1175 91.55 75.47 110.31
CA GLY A 1175 90.90 74.17 110.46
C GLY A 1175 91.42 73.08 109.52
N ASN A 1176 90.84 71.88 109.65
CA ASN A 1176 91.13 70.75 108.77
C ASN A 1176 90.01 70.61 107.72
N TYR A 1177 90.39 70.37 106.48
CA TYR A 1177 89.50 70.21 105.33
C TYR A 1177 89.88 68.98 104.49
N LEU A 1178 88.91 68.43 103.77
CA LEU A 1178 89.13 67.40 102.76
C LEU A 1178 88.91 68.01 101.38
N VAL A 1179 89.98 68.11 100.60
CA VAL A 1179 89.92 68.59 99.21
C VAL A 1179 89.85 67.39 98.29
N THR A 1180 88.78 67.32 97.50
CA THR A 1180 88.45 66.18 96.65
C THR A 1180 88.41 66.60 95.19
N PHE A 1181 89.17 65.88 94.37
CA PHE A 1181 89.36 66.14 92.95
C PHE A 1181 88.67 65.06 92.13
N THR A 1182 87.86 65.45 91.15
CA THR A 1182 87.13 64.54 90.26
C THR A 1182 87.48 64.82 88.81
N THR A 1183 87.81 63.78 88.05
CA THR A 1183 88.23 63.83 86.66
C THR A 1183 87.53 62.75 85.84
N LYS A 1184 87.66 62.79 84.51
CA LYS A 1184 87.25 61.68 83.62
C LYS A 1184 88.00 60.36 83.86
N LEU A 1185 89.08 60.37 84.67
CA LEU A 1185 89.89 59.20 84.99
C LEU A 1185 89.58 58.61 86.38
N GLY A 1186 88.86 59.35 87.24
CA GLY A 1186 88.56 58.94 88.61
C GLY A 1186 88.50 60.10 89.60
N LYS A 1187 88.35 59.74 90.89
CA LYS A 1187 88.19 60.67 92.02
C LYS A 1187 89.24 60.37 93.09
N THR A 1188 89.83 61.39 93.69
CA THR A 1188 90.78 61.24 94.81
C THR A 1188 90.66 62.40 95.80
N THR A 1189 91.06 62.19 97.05
CA THR A 1189 90.95 63.16 98.14
C THR A 1189 92.30 63.38 98.81
N ARG A 1190 92.55 64.58 99.32
CA ARG A 1190 93.69 64.95 100.17
C ARG A 1190 93.19 65.74 101.38
N LYS A 1191 93.77 65.50 102.55
CA LYS A 1191 93.53 66.30 103.74
C LYS A 1191 94.42 67.54 103.71
N VAL A 1192 93.84 68.71 103.95
CA VAL A 1192 94.55 70.01 103.98
C VAL A 1192 94.25 70.71 105.31
N SER A 1193 95.30 71.22 105.95
CA SER A 1193 95.19 72.05 107.14
C SER A 1193 95.30 73.52 106.74
N LYS A 1194 94.26 74.32 106.99
CA LYS A 1194 94.34 75.79 106.94
C LYS A 1194 94.83 76.28 108.30
N GLN A 1195 95.88 77.11 108.32
CA GLN A 1195 96.23 77.92 109.50
C GLN A 1195 95.61 79.31 109.35
#